data_AF-A0A9D7JUU2-F1
#
_entry.id   AF-A0A9D7JUU2-F1
#
_cell.length_a   1.000
_cell.length_b   1.000
_cell.length_c   1.000
_cell.angle_alpha   90.00
_cell.angle_beta   90.00
_cell.angle_gamma   90.00
#
_symmetry.space_group_name_H-M   'P 1'
#
loop_
_entity.id
_entity.type
_entity.pdbx_description
1 polymer ?
#
loop_
_entity_poly.entity_id
_entity_poly.type
_entity_poly.pdbx_seq_one_letter_code
_entity_poly.pdbx_strand_id
1 'polypeptide(L)'
;MKYALTLLVITFSFLFSCKRSESDPASFTYQAGKDYPNYGGNKANNRYSPLSQINLENVQNLQVAWQYMANELPDTTGGKRRRIGEIQCQPIVIDGILYGTSTELHVFAIKANTGEELWKFKPDLTNPQQPSNSNRGVTYWENGSDKRILYTAGYFIYALNATDGKIITSFGQGGRVDLHTGLGEGINHEVNNLRVTATSPGIIYKNTFIIGSSLPEGGDAAPGHIRAFDVLTGQLKWVFHTIPQPGEFGYDTWPKDAYQKFGGVNNWSGMSVDDQRGVVYFGTGSPSSDYYGGDREGANLFANSIVALDAVTGVRKWHHQAIHHDLWDRDFPIPPNLTTIDFNGQKRDVVVQVGKDGYVYVLDRDSGESLFPLEERSVLTDGLPGEHPYPVQSLPNKPKSLMPQIFTEGEITNISPESHEFVKNRLKEFPPTTDQFTPPSSKGTILFGYSGGAEWGGNAIDPEGILYQNVNIAPWELWMTDKATRNKELMTLSKGNSLFIKNCAACHGADRKGNGSVVPTLIDIGKKRTADQISTLVQLGNGRMPAFPYLGEGDRKALADYLLNKEPKPSSTAREEHKMPDTIAINKTEFPYDPEYTIKVWQRFTDQNGYPAIKPPWGTFNAIDLKTGDYLWSVPIGEFPELTAKGVPQTGTETYGGPVVTASGLIFIASTRDERFRAFDKKTGKVVWEYQLPAGGFSTPISYEVDGRQYVALAVGGARGAKPGGWYMAFALK
;
A
#
# COMPACT_ATOMS: atom_id res chain seq x y z
N MET A 1 63.32 -48.90 -61.80
CA MET A 1 64.11 -47.82 -61.15
C MET A 1 63.28 -46.56 -61.13
N LYS A 2 63.22 -45.90 -59.96
CA LYS A 2 62.57 -44.62 -59.66
C LYS A 2 61.05 -44.66 -59.41
N TYR A 3 60.74 -44.67 -58.12
CA TYR A 3 59.45 -44.43 -57.50
C TYR A 3 59.04 -42.96 -57.66
N ALA A 4 57.80 -42.71 -58.08
CA ALA A 4 57.07 -41.48 -57.83
C ALA A 4 55.58 -41.82 -57.97
N LEU A 5 54.94 -42.22 -56.87
CA LEU A 5 53.51 -42.48 -56.81
C LEU A 5 52.84 -41.27 -56.15
N THR A 6 52.05 -40.55 -56.95
CA THR A 6 51.20 -39.43 -56.57
C THR A 6 50.15 -39.89 -55.57
N LEU A 7 50.19 -39.39 -54.33
CA LEU A 7 49.14 -39.63 -53.33
C LEU A 7 48.20 -38.41 -53.28
N LEU A 8 46.95 -38.65 -53.65
CA LEU A 8 45.83 -37.71 -53.56
C LEU A 8 45.41 -37.60 -52.09
N VAL A 9 45.62 -36.45 -51.45
CA VAL A 9 45.09 -36.18 -50.11
C VAL A 9 43.68 -35.60 -50.25
N ILE A 10 42.67 -36.43 -49.97
CA ILE A 10 41.29 -36.01 -49.75
C ILE A 10 41.15 -35.70 -48.26
N THR A 11 41.08 -34.42 -47.90
CA THR A 11 40.83 -33.97 -46.53
C THR A 11 39.35 -34.11 -46.22
N PHE A 12 38.97 -35.15 -45.46
CA PHE A 12 37.65 -35.28 -44.85
C PHE A 12 37.62 -34.45 -43.55
N SER A 13 37.06 -33.25 -43.60
CA SER A 13 36.78 -32.46 -42.39
C SER A 13 35.50 -32.96 -41.73
N PHE A 14 35.64 -33.65 -40.60
CA PHE A 14 34.54 -33.95 -39.69
C PHE A 14 34.05 -32.64 -39.03
N LEU A 15 32.91 -32.11 -39.49
CA LEU A 15 32.17 -31.08 -38.77
C LEU A 15 31.37 -31.77 -37.65
N PHE A 16 31.87 -31.67 -36.42
CA PHE A 16 31.05 -31.89 -35.23
C PHE A 16 29.97 -30.81 -35.19
N SER A 17 28.72 -31.22 -35.46
CA SER A 17 27.54 -30.39 -35.25
C SER A 17 27.27 -30.28 -33.75
N CYS A 18 27.89 -29.29 -33.11
CA CYS A 18 27.37 -28.76 -31.85
C CYS A 18 26.09 -27.98 -32.18
N LYS A 19 24.94 -28.66 -32.14
CA LYS A 19 23.65 -27.99 -31.97
C LYS A 19 23.66 -27.29 -30.61
N ARG A 20 24.13 -26.05 -30.59
CA ARG A 20 23.83 -25.09 -29.53
C ARG A 20 22.33 -24.82 -29.66
N SER A 21 21.53 -25.21 -28.67
CA SER A 21 20.13 -24.77 -28.63
C SER A 21 20.17 -23.25 -28.54
N GLU A 22 19.70 -22.57 -29.58
CA GLU A 22 19.33 -21.16 -29.47
C GLU A 22 18.20 -21.10 -28.44
N SER A 23 18.56 -20.72 -27.21
CA SER A 23 17.60 -20.30 -26.20
C SER A 23 16.90 -19.07 -26.72
N ASP A 24 15.58 -19.14 -26.81
CA ASP A 24 14.69 -18.05 -27.17
C ASP A 24 15.04 -16.78 -26.37
N PRO A 25 15.39 -15.65 -27.01
CA PRO A 25 15.78 -14.42 -26.32
C PRO A 25 14.64 -13.80 -25.48
N ALA A 26 13.43 -14.36 -25.52
CA ALA A 26 12.29 -13.93 -24.73
C ALA A 26 12.28 -14.43 -23.26
N SER A 27 13.16 -15.34 -22.84
CA SER A 27 12.95 -16.09 -21.58
C SER A 27 13.69 -15.62 -20.32
N PHE A 28 14.48 -14.54 -20.34
CA PHE A 28 15.43 -14.25 -19.23
C PHE A 28 15.06 -13.11 -18.27
N THR A 29 13.96 -12.37 -18.46
CA THR A 29 13.74 -11.12 -17.68
C THR A 29 12.52 -11.08 -16.75
N TYR A 30 11.80 -12.19 -16.55
CA TYR A 30 10.52 -12.14 -15.82
C TYR A 30 10.20 -13.29 -14.87
N GLN A 31 11.11 -14.22 -14.60
CA GLN A 31 10.74 -15.41 -13.82
C GLN A 31 11.42 -15.45 -12.45
N ALA A 32 10.59 -15.62 -11.42
CA ALA A 32 11.07 -16.00 -10.09
C ALA A 32 11.88 -17.32 -10.14
N GLY A 33 11.51 -18.21 -11.08
CA GLY A 33 12.20 -19.48 -11.29
C GLY A 33 12.05 -20.38 -10.07
N LYS A 34 13.18 -20.86 -9.55
CA LYS A 34 13.25 -21.58 -8.27
C LYS A 34 13.27 -20.63 -7.07
N ASP A 35 13.66 -19.39 -7.27
CA ASP A 35 13.80 -18.38 -6.22
C ASP A 35 12.54 -17.51 -6.13
N TYR A 36 12.63 -16.43 -5.33
CA TYR A 36 11.65 -15.35 -5.30
C TYR A 36 12.39 -14.01 -5.10
N PRO A 37 13.17 -13.55 -6.09
CA PRO A 37 14.27 -12.60 -5.88
C PRO A 37 13.85 -11.14 -5.63
N ASN A 38 12.60 -10.79 -5.88
CA ASN A 38 12.11 -9.41 -5.76
C ASN A 38 10.79 -9.37 -4.99
N TYR A 39 10.49 -8.22 -4.39
CA TYR A 39 9.12 -7.89 -4.04
C TYR A 39 8.22 -8.04 -5.28
N GLY A 40 7.06 -8.68 -5.13
CA GLY A 40 6.22 -9.08 -6.27
C GLY A 40 6.73 -10.26 -7.10
N GLY A 41 7.80 -10.94 -6.66
CA GLY A 41 8.38 -12.15 -7.28
C GLY A 41 9.41 -11.87 -8.36
N ASN A 42 9.20 -10.84 -9.15
CA ASN A 42 10.10 -10.38 -10.21
C ASN A 42 9.92 -8.86 -10.38
N LYS A 43 10.76 -8.22 -11.20
CA LYS A 43 10.65 -6.78 -11.47
C LYS A 43 9.36 -6.37 -12.20
N ALA A 44 8.66 -7.31 -12.82
CA ALA A 44 7.33 -7.12 -13.39
C ALA A 44 6.19 -7.20 -12.35
N ASN A 45 6.50 -7.52 -11.09
CA ASN A 45 5.58 -7.67 -9.97
C ASN A 45 4.45 -8.71 -10.15
N ASN A 46 4.57 -9.67 -11.07
CA ASN A 46 3.46 -10.56 -11.45
C ASN A 46 3.01 -11.55 -10.37
N ARG A 47 3.77 -11.70 -9.26
CA ARG A 47 3.48 -12.64 -8.17
C ARG A 47 3.14 -14.04 -8.70
N TYR A 48 3.86 -14.43 -9.75
CA TYR A 48 3.76 -15.72 -10.42
C TYR A 48 4.99 -16.57 -10.11
N SER A 49 4.75 -17.82 -9.73
CA SER A 49 5.78 -18.83 -9.57
C SER A 49 5.63 -19.91 -10.66
N PRO A 50 6.70 -20.24 -11.40
CA PRO A 50 6.66 -21.31 -12.39
C PRO A 50 6.67 -22.72 -11.74
N LEU A 51 6.79 -22.81 -10.41
CA LEU A 51 6.86 -24.07 -9.69
C LEU A 51 5.51 -24.80 -9.68
N SER A 52 5.56 -26.12 -9.80
CA SER A 52 4.37 -26.95 -9.97
C SER A 52 4.37 -28.25 -9.15
N GLN A 53 5.31 -28.41 -8.22
CA GLN A 53 5.40 -29.61 -7.37
C GLN A 53 4.18 -29.74 -6.47
N ILE A 54 3.73 -28.62 -5.89
CA ILE A 54 2.47 -28.51 -5.15
C ILE A 54 1.36 -28.21 -6.16
N ASN A 55 0.36 -29.08 -6.27
CA ASN A 55 -0.70 -29.00 -7.27
C ASN A 55 -2.04 -29.53 -6.73
N LEU A 56 -3.09 -29.50 -7.54
CA LEU A 56 -4.45 -29.88 -7.15
C LEU A 56 -4.57 -31.32 -6.61
N GLU A 57 -3.70 -32.24 -7.02
CA GLU A 57 -3.74 -33.65 -6.62
C GLU A 57 -3.14 -33.87 -5.22
N ASN A 58 -2.21 -33.01 -4.81
CA ASN A 58 -1.41 -33.22 -3.60
C ASN A 58 -1.46 -32.08 -2.57
N VAL A 59 -2.09 -30.94 -2.89
CA VAL A 59 -2.16 -29.76 -2.00
C VAL A 59 -2.75 -30.08 -0.62
N GLN A 60 -3.63 -31.07 -0.53
CA GLN A 60 -4.20 -31.55 0.73
C GLN A 60 -3.15 -32.07 1.72
N ASN A 61 -1.97 -32.46 1.23
CA ASN A 61 -0.88 -33.00 2.03
C ASN A 61 0.12 -31.93 2.49
N LEU A 62 -0.15 -30.64 2.22
CA LEU A 62 0.70 -29.55 2.71
C LEU A 62 0.72 -29.50 4.24
N GLN A 63 1.92 -29.31 4.79
CA GLN A 63 2.14 -29.16 6.23
C GLN A 63 3.13 -28.04 6.50
N VAL A 64 3.09 -27.51 7.71
CA VAL A 64 4.10 -26.55 8.18
C VAL A 64 5.47 -27.23 8.14
N ALA A 65 6.38 -26.68 7.34
CA ALA A 65 7.75 -27.16 7.19
C ALA A 65 8.68 -26.53 8.24
N TRP A 66 8.53 -25.22 8.47
CA TRP A 66 9.26 -24.49 9.50
C TRP A 66 8.51 -23.23 9.93
N GLN A 67 8.89 -22.71 11.09
CA GLN A 67 8.43 -21.43 11.62
C GLN A 67 9.62 -20.65 12.16
N TYR A 68 9.64 -19.34 11.94
CA TYR A 68 10.67 -18.42 12.42
C TYR A 68 10.02 -17.24 13.13
N MET A 69 10.47 -16.91 14.34
CA MET A 69 9.98 -15.75 15.09
C MET A 69 10.86 -14.53 14.78
N ALA A 70 10.35 -13.61 13.95
CA ALA A 70 11.06 -12.40 13.57
C ALA A 70 11.16 -11.40 14.74
N ASN A 71 10.13 -11.32 15.59
CA ASN A 71 10.10 -10.53 16.82
C ASN A 71 9.37 -11.24 17.95
N GLU A 72 9.77 -10.99 19.20
CA GLU A 72 8.99 -11.47 20.35
C GLU A 72 7.56 -10.93 20.30
N LEU A 73 6.62 -11.75 20.75
CA LEU A 73 5.24 -11.32 20.87
C LEU A 73 5.14 -10.11 21.80
N PRO A 74 4.25 -9.16 21.53
CA PRO A 74 4.07 -8.00 22.38
C PRO A 74 3.75 -8.44 23.81
N ASP A 75 4.58 -8.05 24.78
CA ASP A 75 4.28 -8.25 26.19
C ASP A 75 3.02 -7.44 26.55
N THR A 76 1.93 -8.14 26.88
CA THR A 76 0.66 -7.50 27.26
C THR A 76 0.58 -7.18 28.75
N THR A 77 1.54 -7.64 29.57
CA THR A 77 1.51 -7.56 31.04
C THR A 77 2.65 -6.70 31.64
N GLY A 78 3.75 -6.45 30.92
CA GLY A 78 4.89 -5.64 31.37
C GLY A 78 4.93 -4.20 30.82
N GLY A 79 5.56 -3.29 31.60
CA GLY A 79 5.65 -1.85 31.31
C GLY A 79 6.49 -1.44 30.09
N LYS A 80 7.21 -2.37 29.45
CA LYS A 80 7.94 -2.14 28.18
C LYS A 80 7.17 -2.81 27.03
N ARG A 81 6.08 -2.19 26.58
CA ARG A 81 5.27 -2.72 25.48
C ARG A 81 5.94 -2.46 24.13
N ARG A 82 6.18 -3.54 23.37
CA ARG A 82 6.73 -3.57 22.01
C ARG A 82 5.67 -3.26 20.96
N ARG A 83 6.09 -2.91 19.74
CA ARG A 83 5.20 -2.54 18.63
C ARG A 83 4.27 -3.69 18.26
N ILE A 84 2.97 -3.52 18.52
CA ILE A 84 1.90 -4.36 17.97
C ILE A 84 1.64 -3.83 16.56
N GLY A 85 2.29 -4.42 15.55
CA GLY A 85 2.19 -3.98 14.16
C GLY A 85 1.90 -5.16 13.24
N GLU A 86 1.25 -4.88 12.12
CA GLU A 86 1.17 -5.84 11.02
C GLU A 86 2.54 -6.04 10.37
N ILE A 87 2.85 -7.28 10.01
CA ILE A 87 3.95 -7.58 9.10
C ILE A 87 3.36 -7.59 7.68
N GLN A 88 3.63 -6.54 6.92
CA GLN A 88 3.26 -6.45 5.50
C GLN A 88 4.36 -7.02 4.58
N CYS A 89 5.46 -7.51 5.16
CA CYS A 89 6.61 -8.00 4.40
C CYS A 89 6.25 -9.19 3.52
N GLN A 90 6.42 -9.01 2.22
CA GLN A 90 6.59 -10.12 1.30
C GLN A 90 8.10 -10.41 1.24
N PRO A 91 8.58 -11.51 1.83
CA PRO A 91 10.00 -11.82 1.84
C PRO A 91 10.51 -12.11 0.43
N ILE A 92 11.82 -12.04 0.25
CA ILE A 92 12.49 -12.49 -0.97
C ILE A 92 13.35 -13.71 -0.67
N VAL A 93 13.52 -14.59 -1.65
CA VAL A 93 14.39 -15.77 -1.56
C VAL A 93 15.38 -15.74 -2.71
N ILE A 94 16.66 -15.86 -2.39
CA ILE A 94 17.77 -15.89 -3.36
C ILE A 94 18.78 -16.92 -2.88
N ASP A 95 19.15 -17.86 -3.75
CA ASP A 95 20.13 -18.91 -3.45
C ASP A 95 19.82 -19.67 -2.14
N GLY A 96 18.55 -19.97 -1.88
CA GLY A 96 18.11 -20.67 -0.67
C GLY A 96 18.16 -19.84 0.63
N ILE A 97 18.41 -18.53 0.55
CA ILE A 97 18.35 -17.60 1.69
C ILE A 97 17.09 -16.76 1.59
N LEU A 98 16.30 -16.72 2.66
CA LEU A 98 15.12 -15.86 2.78
C LEU A 98 15.50 -14.59 3.53
N TYR A 99 15.17 -13.43 2.96
CA TYR A 99 15.32 -12.12 3.59
C TYR A 99 13.94 -11.53 3.90
N GLY A 100 13.76 -11.03 5.12
CA GLY A 100 12.48 -10.47 5.58
C GLY A 100 12.64 -9.36 6.59
N THR A 101 11.54 -8.67 6.88
CA THR A 101 11.48 -7.60 7.88
C THR A 101 10.48 -7.88 8.99
N SER A 102 10.72 -7.31 10.15
CA SER A 102 9.89 -7.52 11.34
C SER A 102 9.01 -6.30 11.66
N THR A 103 8.08 -6.44 12.60
CA THR A 103 7.26 -5.31 13.08
C THR A 103 8.09 -4.18 13.71
N GLU A 104 9.32 -4.46 14.12
CA GLU A 104 10.28 -3.51 14.72
C GLU A 104 11.29 -2.99 13.68
N LEU A 105 11.07 -3.28 12.39
CA LEU A 105 11.95 -2.90 11.28
C LEU A 105 13.35 -3.54 11.36
N HIS A 106 13.52 -4.60 12.16
CA HIS A 106 14.67 -5.50 12.02
C HIS A 106 14.63 -6.17 10.65
N VAL A 107 15.78 -6.26 9.99
CA VAL A 107 15.98 -7.10 8.80
C VAL A 107 16.69 -8.36 9.25
N PHE A 108 16.30 -9.49 8.69
CA PHE A 108 16.95 -10.77 8.97
C PHE A 108 17.15 -11.57 7.69
N ALA A 109 18.10 -12.51 7.76
CA ALA A 109 18.25 -13.58 6.79
C ALA A 109 18.14 -14.93 7.49
N ILE A 110 17.42 -15.86 6.88
CA ILE A 110 17.28 -17.24 7.35
C ILE A 110 17.53 -18.23 6.20
N LYS A 111 17.95 -19.46 6.52
CA LYS A 111 17.94 -20.56 5.55
C LYS A 111 16.49 -20.87 5.16
N ALA A 112 16.15 -20.76 3.88
CA ALA A 112 14.77 -20.84 3.41
C ALA A 112 14.17 -22.26 3.49
N ASN A 113 14.97 -23.31 3.66
CA ASN A 113 14.51 -24.69 3.81
C ASN A 113 14.25 -25.11 5.28
N THR A 114 14.80 -24.39 6.26
CA THR A 114 14.79 -24.77 7.69
C THR A 114 14.30 -23.67 8.63
N GLY A 115 14.35 -22.41 8.21
CA GLY A 115 14.05 -21.26 9.06
C GLY A 115 15.17 -20.87 10.03
N GLU A 116 16.37 -21.47 9.92
CA GLU A 116 17.53 -21.15 10.76
C GLU A 116 18.04 -19.72 10.50
N GLU A 117 18.16 -18.91 11.55
CA GLU A 117 18.68 -17.55 11.45
C GLU A 117 20.17 -17.53 11.07
N LEU A 118 20.50 -16.82 10.00
CA LEU A 118 21.88 -16.57 9.57
C LEU A 118 22.41 -15.28 10.21
N TRP A 119 21.62 -14.21 10.13
CA TRP A 119 21.93 -12.93 10.74
C TRP A 119 20.65 -12.09 10.93
N LYS A 120 20.74 -11.10 11.82
CA LYS A 120 19.69 -10.11 12.06
C LYS A 120 20.30 -8.74 12.32
N PHE A 121 19.85 -7.74 11.58
CA PHE A 121 20.21 -6.34 11.73
C PHE A 121 19.09 -5.57 12.44
N LYS A 122 19.48 -4.71 13.39
CA LYS A 122 18.56 -3.82 14.10
C LYS A 122 18.91 -2.37 13.76
N PRO A 123 18.01 -1.60 13.12
CA PRO A 123 18.29 -0.20 12.84
C PRO A 123 18.33 0.60 14.13
N ASP A 124 19.14 1.66 14.13
CA ASP A 124 19.09 2.66 15.18
C ASP A 124 17.84 3.52 14.99
N LEU A 125 16.88 3.34 15.89
CA LEU A 125 15.63 4.11 16.00
C LEU A 125 15.57 4.85 17.34
N THR A 126 16.73 5.15 17.94
CA THR A 126 16.80 5.80 19.27
C THR A 126 16.34 7.25 19.26
N ASN A 127 16.31 7.91 18.10
CA ASN A 127 15.74 9.24 17.96
C ASN A 127 14.21 9.18 18.11
N PRO A 128 13.63 9.73 19.20
CA PRO A 128 12.18 9.71 19.43
C PRO A 128 11.41 10.61 18.45
N GLN A 129 12.08 11.37 17.59
CA GLN A 129 11.43 12.11 16.50
C GLN A 129 11.38 11.31 15.19
N GLN A 130 12.07 10.18 15.11
CA GLN A 130 12.04 9.35 13.91
C GLN A 130 10.67 8.66 13.78
N PRO A 131 9.95 8.85 12.66
CA PRO A 131 8.65 8.23 12.47
C PRO A 131 8.81 6.72 12.36
N SER A 132 7.88 5.97 12.94
CA SER A 132 7.74 4.54 12.62
C SER A 132 6.99 4.39 11.29
N ASN A 133 7.37 3.38 10.48
CA ASN A 133 6.71 3.06 9.21
C ASN A 133 6.34 1.58 9.13
N SER A 134 5.31 1.26 8.34
CA SER A 134 5.11 -0.08 7.81
C SER A 134 6.21 -0.38 6.80
N ASN A 135 6.57 -1.65 6.62
CA ASN A 135 7.60 -2.07 5.67
C ASN A 135 7.14 -3.37 4.97
N ARG A 136 7.21 -3.37 3.63
CA ARG A 136 6.76 -4.49 2.78
C ARG A 136 7.88 -5.41 2.29
N GLY A 137 9.11 -5.15 2.69
CA GLY A 137 10.25 -6.02 2.40
C GLY A 137 11.52 -5.24 2.13
N VAL A 138 12.39 -5.91 1.37
CA VAL A 138 13.73 -5.45 1.06
C VAL A 138 14.01 -5.57 -0.44
N THR A 139 15.06 -4.92 -0.90
CA THR A 139 15.55 -5.00 -2.28
C THR A 139 16.94 -5.61 -2.29
N TYR A 140 17.19 -6.57 -3.16
CA TYR A 140 18.51 -7.18 -3.34
C TYR A 140 19.23 -6.60 -4.55
N TRP A 141 20.54 -6.44 -4.45
CA TRP A 141 21.42 -6.12 -5.55
C TRP A 141 22.71 -6.93 -5.43
N GLU A 142 23.27 -7.32 -6.56
CA GLU A 142 24.59 -7.93 -6.61
C GLU A 142 25.41 -7.51 -7.81
N ASN A 143 26.72 -7.47 -7.62
CA ASN A 143 27.71 -7.42 -8.68
C ASN A 143 28.96 -8.19 -8.24
N GLY A 144 29.12 -9.41 -8.75
CA GLY A 144 30.20 -10.31 -8.32
C GLY A 144 30.08 -10.65 -6.83
N SER A 145 31.10 -10.28 -6.04
CA SER A 145 31.12 -10.54 -4.58
C SER A 145 30.39 -9.49 -3.75
N ASP A 146 30.04 -8.34 -4.31
CA ASP A 146 29.30 -7.31 -3.61
C ASP A 146 27.81 -7.63 -3.68
N LYS A 147 27.23 -8.10 -2.57
CA LYS A 147 25.83 -8.49 -2.43
C LYS A 147 25.20 -7.61 -1.36
N ARG A 148 24.13 -6.89 -1.71
CA ARG A 148 23.52 -5.86 -0.87
C ARG A 148 22.04 -6.09 -0.67
N ILE A 149 21.58 -5.82 0.54
CA ILE A 149 20.18 -5.65 0.90
C ILE A 149 19.95 -4.15 1.16
N LEU A 150 19.03 -3.55 0.41
CA LEU A 150 18.53 -2.21 0.68
C LEU A 150 17.14 -2.28 1.32
N TYR A 151 16.90 -1.46 2.33
CA TYR A 151 15.58 -1.36 2.96
C TYR A 151 15.40 -0.02 3.68
N THR A 152 14.16 0.28 4.08
CA THR A 152 13.83 1.52 4.79
C THR A 152 13.44 1.29 6.24
N ALA A 153 13.97 2.14 7.12
CA ALA A 153 13.56 2.23 8.52
C ALA A 153 13.48 3.69 8.97
N GLY A 154 12.28 4.14 9.34
CA GLY A 154 11.96 5.55 9.51
C GLY A 154 12.18 6.34 8.21
N TYR A 155 12.91 7.45 8.29
CA TYR A 155 13.28 8.25 7.13
C TYR A 155 14.62 7.83 6.48
N PHE A 156 15.21 6.69 6.86
CA PHE A 156 16.49 6.26 6.26
C PHE A 156 16.33 5.08 5.30
N ILE A 157 17.06 5.12 4.19
CA ILE A 157 17.44 3.97 3.38
C ILE A 157 18.75 3.42 3.95
N TYR A 158 18.80 2.13 4.29
CA TYR A 158 20.00 1.44 4.74
C TYR A 158 20.53 0.51 3.64
N ALA A 159 21.85 0.33 3.58
CA ALA A 159 22.49 -0.72 2.78
C ALA A 159 23.25 -1.70 3.69
N LEU A 160 22.93 -2.98 3.58
CA LEU A 160 23.52 -4.07 4.36
C LEU A 160 24.19 -5.07 3.42
N ASN A 161 25.28 -5.69 3.86
CA ASN A 161 25.85 -6.85 3.18
C ASN A 161 24.88 -8.03 3.32
N ALA A 162 24.48 -8.63 2.20
CA ALA A 162 23.48 -9.71 2.20
C ALA A 162 23.97 -10.99 2.91
N THR A 163 25.29 -11.19 3.00
CA THR A 163 25.89 -12.41 3.56
C THR A 163 25.93 -12.38 5.08
N ASP A 164 26.25 -11.23 5.69
CA ASP A 164 26.48 -11.13 7.14
C ASP A 164 25.65 -10.05 7.85
N GLY A 165 24.81 -9.31 7.12
CA GLY A 165 23.93 -8.29 7.67
C GLY A 165 24.64 -7.02 8.15
N LYS A 166 25.96 -6.88 7.94
CA LYS A 166 26.70 -5.70 8.37
C LYS A 166 26.38 -4.51 7.48
N ILE A 167 26.35 -3.33 8.09
CA ILE A 167 26.11 -2.08 7.37
C ILE A 167 27.27 -1.77 6.40
N ILE A 168 26.93 -1.36 5.18
CA ILE A 168 27.90 -0.97 4.15
C ILE A 168 28.19 0.51 4.32
N THR A 169 29.21 0.84 5.10
CA THR A 169 29.52 2.22 5.52
C THR A 169 29.84 3.18 4.38
N SER A 170 30.20 2.67 3.19
CA SER A 170 30.44 3.48 1.98
C SER A 170 29.16 3.96 1.28
N PHE A 171 27.98 3.48 1.70
CA PHE A 171 26.70 3.91 1.16
C PHE A 171 26.17 5.12 1.93
N GLY A 172 25.98 6.25 1.25
CA GLY A 172 25.51 7.50 1.87
C GLY A 172 26.40 7.93 3.04
N GLN A 173 25.76 8.37 4.13
CA GLN A 173 26.44 8.77 5.35
C GLN A 173 26.43 7.64 6.37
N GLY A 174 27.55 6.92 6.50
CA GLY A 174 27.69 5.85 7.49
C GLY A 174 26.80 4.63 7.20
N GLY A 175 26.48 4.39 5.93
CA GLY A 175 25.66 3.26 5.48
C GLY A 175 24.17 3.53 5.32
N ARG A 176 23.76 4.81 5.35
CA ARG A 176 22.38 5.23 5.16
C ARG A 176 22.23 6.54 4.37
N VAL A 177 21.09 6.69 3.73
CA VAL A 177 20.65 7.90 3.00
C VAL A 177 19.35 8.39 3.60
N ASP A 178 19.23 9.70 3.79
CA ASP A 178 18.01 10.34 4.29
C ASP A 178 16.96 10.47 3.16
N LEU A 179 15.74 10.02 3.42
CA LEU A 179 14.57 10.15 2.54
C LEU A 179 14.09 11.59 2.39
N HIS A 180 14.71 12.60 2.99
CA HIS A 180 14.47 14.00 2.63
C HIS A 180 15.35 14.46 1.46
N THR A 181 16.42 13.72 1.16
CA THR A 181 17.35 14.07 0.07
C THR A 181 16.60 14.24 -1.25
N GLY A 182 16.74 15.42 -1.86
CA GLY A 182 16.12 15.78 -3.13
C GLY A 182 14.67 16.28 -3.05
N LEU A 183 14.07 16.42 -1.86
CA LEU A 183 12.67 16.90 -1.74
C LEU A 183 12.54 18.42 -1.62
N GLY A 184 13.58 19.14 -1.22
CA GLY A 184 13.52 20.59 -0.98
C GLY A 184 13.89 21.46 -2.17
N GLU A 185 14.23 20.88 -3.32
CA GLU A 185 14.65 21.64 -4.50
C GLU A 185 13.49 22.50 -5.01
N GLY A 186 13.72 23.82 -5.16
CA GLY A 186 12.70 24.77 -5.62
C GLY A 186 11.65 25.15 -4.57
N ILE A 187 11.68 24.62 -3.35
CA ILE A 187 10.68 24.85 -2.30
C ILE A 187 11.16 25.90 -1.29
N ASN A 188 10.23 26.75 -0.83
CA ASN A 188 10.50 27.90 0.03
C ASN A 188 10.31 27.62 1.54
N HIS A 189 10.05 26.37 1.90
CA HIS A 189 9.88 25.91 3.28
C HIS A 189 10.78 24.69 3.58
N GLU A 190 11.11 24.50 4.87
CA GLU A 190 11.98 23.44 5.34
C GLU A 190 11.31 22.06 5.25
N VAL A 191 11.86 21.16 4.44
CA VAL A 191 11.33 19.79 4.27
C VAL A 191 11.91 18.78 5.27
N ASN A 192 13.07 19.07 5.89
CA ASN A 192 13.81 18.10 6.72
C ASN A 192 13.11 17.72 8.04
N ASN A 193 12.11 18.49 8.44
CA ASN A 193 11.31 18.23 9.64
C ASN A 193 9.96 17.57 9.33
N LEU A 194 9.67 17.30 8.05
CA LEU A 194 8.41 16.70 7.63
C LEU A 194 8.47 15.18 7.80
N ARG A 195 7.30 14.55 7.89
CA ARG A 195 7.24 13.09 7.98
C ARG A 195 7.42 12.48 6.58
N VAL A 196 8.60 11.93 6.32
CA VAL A 196 8.86 11.13 5.11
C VAL A 196 9.26 9.71 5.49
N THR A 197 8.52 8.73 4.96
CA THR A 197 8.81 7.29 5.15
C THR A 197 8.65 6.56 3.82
N ALA A 198 8.97 5.27 3.75
CA ALA A 198 8.63 4.44 2.60
C ALA A 198 8.08 3.09 3.07
N THR A 199 6.90 2.72 2.57
CA THR A 199 6.22 1.48 2.95
C THR A 199 6.58 0.32 2.03
N SER A 200 6.60 0.53 0.72
CA SER A 200 7.12 -0.44 -0.25
C SER A 200 8.66 -0.35 -0.38
N PRO A 201 9.34 -1.48 -0.63
CA PRO A 201 10.75 -1.44 -1.03
C PRO A 201 10.90 -0.70 -2.37
N GLY A 202 12.03 -0.02 -2.55
CA GLY A 202 12.39 0.54 -3.85
C GLY A 202 12.74 -0.56 -4.86
N ILE A 203 12.94 -0.18 -6.12
CA ILE A 203 13.29 -1.09 -7.21
C ILE A 203 14.62 -0.69 -7.83
N ILE A 204 15.35 -1.65 -8.40
CA ILE A 204 16.67 -1.40 -8.98
C ILE A 204 16.68 -1.68 -10.48
N TYR A 205 17.17 -0.70 -11.23
CA TYR A 205 17.59 -0.86 -12.61
C TYR A 205 19.10 -0.63 -12.71
N LYS A 206 19.86 -1.69 -13.03
CA LYS A 206 21.34 -1.68 -13.00
C LYS A 206 21.87 -1.24 -11.62
N ASN A 207 22.46 -0.05 -11.52
CA ASN A 207 22.94 0.54 -10.26
C ASN A 207 22.07 1.72 -9.78
N THR A 208 20.88 1.88 -10.35
CA THR A 208 19.94 2.95 -9.99
C THR A 208 18.85 2.39 -9.09
N PHE A 209 18.85 2.76 -7.81
CA PHE A 209 17.80 2.45 -6.84
C PHE A 209 16.73 3.54 -6.86
N ILE A 210 15.50 3.19 -7.23
CA ILE A 210 14.38 4.11 -7.42
C ILE A 210 13.37 3.89 -6.31
N ILE A 211 12.92 4.97 -5.67
CA ILE A 211 12.02 4.89 -4.53
C ILE A 211 11.05 6.07 -4.46
N GLY A 212 9.84 5.80 -3.99
CA GLY A 212 8.82 6.80 -3.64
C GLY A 212 8.79 7.09 -2.14
N SER A 213 7.63 7.54 -1.66
CA SER A 213 7.41 7.91 -0.25
C SER A 213 5.99 7.55 0.21
N SER A 214 5.82 7.42 1.52
CA SER A 214 4.54 7.48 2.22
C SER A 214 4.56 8.71 3.13
N LEU A 215 3.55 9.54 2.96
CA LEU A 215 3.43 10.88 3.53
C LEU A 215 2.14 11.00 4.37
N PRO A 216 1.98 12.07 5.17
CA PRO A 216 0.69 12.46 5.74
C PRO A 216 -0.32 12.87 4.66
N GLU A 217 -1.61 12.81 5.00
CA GLU A 217 -2.73 13.27 4.14
C GLU A 217 -3.17 14.72 4.42
N GLY A 218 -2.54 15.36 5.42
CA GLY A 218 -2.81 16.73 5.82
C GLY A 218 -1.99 17.75 5.02
N GLY A 219 -2.28 19.04 5.22
CA GLY A 219 -1.50 20.11 4.58
C GLY A 219 -0.06 20.26 5.08
N ASP A 220 0.40 19.38 5.97
CA ASP A 220 1.79 19.23 6.41
C ASP A 220 2.57 18.16 5.61
N ALA A 221 1.97 17.60 4.56
CA ALA A 221 2.62 16.62 3.71
C ALA A 221 3.84 17.22 2.97
N ALA A 222 4.94 16.47 2.92
CA ALA A 222 6.06 16.78 2.04
C ALA A 222 5.67 16.55 0.56
N PRO A 223 6.50 16.96 -0.41
CA PRO A 223 6.31 16.54 -1.79
C PRO A 223 6.53 15.04 -1.98
N GLY A 224 5.66 14.38 -2.74
CA GLY A 224 5.70 12.94 -3.04
C GLY A 224 6.65 12.51 -4.16
N HIS A 225 7.69 13.30 -4.43
CA HIS A 225 8.57 13.14 -5.58
C HIS A 225 9.24 11.76 -5.65
N ILE A 226 9.42 11.27 -6.87
CA ILE A 226 10.15 10.02 -7.12
C ILE A 226 11.62 10.34 -7.25
N ARG A 227 12.47 9.54 -6.60
CA ARG A 227 13.91 9.79 -6.58
C ARG A 227 14.67 8.53 -6.90
N ALA A 228 15.86 8.73 -7.46
CA ALA A 228 16.79 7.66 -7.63
C ALA A 228 18.14 7.95 -6.99
N PHE A 229 18.73 6.89 -6.44
CA PHE A 229 20.02 6.90 -5.79
C PHE A 229 20.94 5.87 -6.45
N ASP A 230 22.23 6.14 -6.45
CA ASP A 230 23.22 5.16 -6.85
C ASP A 230 23.37 4.07 -5.78
N VAL A 231 23.21 2.79 -6.17
CA VAL A 231 23.24 1.65 -5.23
C VAL A 231 24.59 1.50 -4.53
N LEU A 232 25.68 1.91 -5.19
CA LEU A 232 27.03 1.75 -4.66
C LEU A 232 27.35 2.81 -3.61
N THR A 233 26.99 4.06 -3.90
CA THR A 233 27.43 5.25 -3.15
C THR A 233 26.33 5.92 -2.35
N GLY A 234 25.05 5.66 -2.64
CA GLY A 234 23.91 6.35 -2.04
C GLY A 234 23.69 7.79 -2.53
N GLN A 235 24.44 8.24 -3.54
CA GLN A 235 24.29 9.59 -4.10
C GLN A 235 22.97 9.74 -4.87
N LEU A 236 22.28 10.86 -4.69
CA LEU A 236 21.10 11.22 -5.47
C LEU A 236 21.49 11.36 -6.95
N LYS A 237 20.74 10.70 -7.84
CA LYS A 237 20.96 10.71 -9.29
C LYS A 237 19.99 11.62 -10.02
N TRP A 238 18.70 11.54 -9.66
CA TRP A 238 17.65 12.37 -10.24
C TRP A 238 16.44 12.44 -9.31
N VAL A 239 15.63 13.47 -9.53
CA VAL A 239 14.32 13.71 -8.90
C VAL A 239 13.30 13.90 -10.02
N PHE A 240 12.14 13.27 -9.90
CA PHE A 240 10.96 13.54 -10.71
C PHE A 240 9.90 14.21 -9.84
N HIS A 241 9.64 15.48 -10.12
CA HIS A 241 8.64 16.28 -9.40
C HIS A 241 7.23 15.83 -9.76
N THR A 242 6.55 15.18 -8.82
CA THR A 242 5.17 14.72 -8.98
C THR A 242 4.13 15.84 -8.89
N ILE A 243 4.46 16.91 -8.15
CA ILE A 243 3.82 18.22 -8.27
C ILE A 243 4.79 19.08 -9.09
N PRO A 244 4.48 19.37 -10.37
CA PRO A 244 5.42 20.02 -11.28
C PRO A 244 5.77 21.45 -10.84
N GLN A 245 6.99 21.86 -11.11
CA GLN A 245 7.53 23.20 -10.88
C GLN A 245 7.50 24.05 -12.16
N PRO A 246 7.74 25.38 -12.08
CA PRO A 246 7.73 26.25 -13.26
C PRO A 246 8.65 25.74 -14.38
N GLY A 247 8.09 25.57 -15.58
CA GLY A 247 8.80 25.06 -16.76
C GLY A 247 8.68 23.55 -16.98
N GLU A 248 8.10 22.82 -16.03
CA GLU A 248 7.88 21.38 -16.15
C GLU A 248 6.49 21.04 -16.74
N PHE A 249 6.39 19.86 -17.35
CA PHE A 249 5.14 19.37 -17.90
C PHE A 249 4.09 19.18 -16.79
N GLY A 250 2.86 19.66 -17.01
CA GLY A 250 1.75 19.52 -16.07
C GLY A 250 1.64 20.69 -15.08
N TYR A 251 2.62 21.59 -15.02
CA TYR A 251 2.59 22.78 -14.15
C TYR A 251 1.39 23.70 -14.43
N ASP A 252 0.93 23.75 -15.67
CA ASP A 252 -0.25 24.50 -16.10
C ASP A 252 -1.58 23.91 -15.62
N THR A 253 -1.56 22.69 -15.07
CA THR A 253 -2.75 22.04 -14.48
C THR A 253 -2.95 22.31 -12.99
N TRP A 254 -2.13 23.21 -12.42
CA TRP A 254 -2.18 23.64 -11.02
C TRP A 254 -2.17 25.17 -10.91
N PRO A 255 -2.57 25.71 -9.74
CA PRO A 255 -2.23 27.07 -9.37
C PRO A 255 -0.71 27.26 -9.36
N LYS A 256 -0.26 28.48 -9.71
CA LYS A 256 1.15 28.77 -9.97
C LYS A 256 2.08 28.54 -8.77
N ASP A 257 1.54 28.61 -7.57
CA ASP A 257 2.23 28.44 -6.29
C ASP A 257 1.92 27.10 -5.62
N ALA A 258 1.18 26.18 -6.26
CA ALA A 258 0.76 24.92 -5.67
C ALA A 258 1.93 24.06 -5.14
N TYR A 259 3.04 24.00 -5.88
CA TYR A 259 4.25 23.26 -5.50
C TYR A 259 4.95 23.81 -4.23
N GLN A 260 4.60 25.02 -3.80
CA GLN A 260 5.08 25.61 -2.54
C GLN A 260 4.15 25.31 -1.35
N LYS A 261 2.89 24.95 -1.64
CA LYS A 261 1.79 24.86 -0.67
C LYS A 261 1.38 23.43 -0.35
N PHE A 262 1.42 22.56 -1.34
CA PHE A 262 0.85 21.22 -1.25
C PHE A 262 1.93 20.14 -1.30
N GLY A 263 1.63 19.04 -0.63
CA GLY A 263 2.39 17.80 -0.68
C GLY A 263 1.55 16.64 -1.16
N GLY A 264 1.95 15.42 -0.80
CA GLY A 264 1.28 14.21 -1.26
C GLY A 264 1.71 13.89 -2.69
N VAL A 265 0.80 13.37 -3.52
CA VAL A 265 1.10 12.92 -4.90
C VAL A 265 2.26 11.92 -4.89
N ASN A 266 2.25 11.03 -3.90
CA ASN A 266 3.36 10.13 -3.60
C ASN A 266 3.12 8.71 -4.16
N ASN A 267 4.21 7.99 -4.42
CA ASN A 267 4.17 6.55 -4.65
C ASN A 267 4.53 5.82 -3.34
N TRP A 268 3.50 5.41 -2.60
CA TRP A 268 3.69 4.55 -1.42
C TRP A 268 3.54 3.06 -1.77
N SER A 269 2.95 2.74 -2.92
CA SER A 269 2.56 1.40 -3.31
C SER A 269 3.69 0.55 -3.90
N GLY A 270 4.74 1.18 -4.43
CA GLY A 270 5.87 0.51 -5.08
C GLY A 270 5.82 0.59 -6.60
N MET A 271 6.77 -0.08 -7.24
CA MET A 271 7.09 0.13 -8.66
C MET A 271 7.42 -1.19 -9.37
N SER A 272 7.31 -1.20 -10.70
CA SER A 272 7.84 -2.25 -11.57
C SER A 272 8.87 -1.68 -12.56
N VAL A 273 9.76 -2.54 -13.05
CA VAL A 273 10.79 -2.19 -14.03
C VAL A 273 10.78 -3.19 -15.17
N ASP A 274 10.78 -2.67 -16.40
CA ASP A 274 11.11 -3.42 -17.59
C ASP A 274 12.61 -3.25 -17.88
N ASP A 275 13.40 -4.28 -17.55
CA ASP A 275 14.86 -4.22 -17.72
C ASP A 275 15.28 -4.08 -19.20
N GLN A 276 14.49 -4.62 -20.12
CA GLN A 276 14.78 -4.56 -21.56
C GLN A 276 14.58 -3.12 -22.08
N ARG A 277 13.51 -2.47 -21.64
CA ARG A 277 13.18 -1.09 -22.02
C ARG A 277 13.94 -0.03 -21.22
N GLY A 278 14.46 -0.40 -20.04
CA GLY A 278 15.03 0.55 -19.08
C GLY A 278 14.01 1.55 -18.56
N VAL A 279 12.78 1.08 -18.29
CA VAL A 279 11.66 1.92 -17.87
C VAL A 279 11.14 1.47 -16.51
N VAL A 280 10.88 2.43 -15.63
CA VAL A 280 10.20 2.21 -14.35
C VAL A 280 8.75 2.69 -14.46
N TYR A 281 7.82 1.92 -13.89
CA TYR A 281 6.39 2.18 -13.88
C TYR A 281 5.87 2.24 -12.44
N PHE A 282 5.02 3.22 -12.15
CA PHE A 282 4.43 3.39 -10.82
C PHE A 282 3.10 4.15 -10.87
N GLY A 283 2.30 3.99 -9.80
CA GLY A 283 1.11 4.80 -9.56
C GLY A 283 1.34 5.87 -8.48
N THR A 284 0.70 7.02 -8.60
CA THR A 284 0.71 8.10 -7.60
C THR A 284 -0.61 8.18 -6.83
N GLY A 285 -0.56 8.76 -5.63
CA GLY A 285 -1.73 9.08 -4.81
C GLY A 285 -2.34 10.46 -5.07
N SER A 286 -3.29 10.84 -4.22
CA SER A 286 -3.94 12.16 -4.20
C SER A 286 -3.00 13.29 -3.75
N PRO A 287 -3.31 14.55 -4.08
CA PRO A 287 -2.70 15.70 -3.43
C PRO A 287 -3.21 15.85 -2.00
N SER A 288 -2.34 16.25 -1.09
CA SER A 288 -2.77 16.63 0.26
C SER A 288 -3.19 18.12 0.28
N SER A 289 -4.31 18.51 0.91
CA SER A 289 -5.24 17.68 1.66
C SER A 289 -6.24 16.91 0.77
N ASP A 290 -6.52 15.66 1.15
CA ASP A 290 -7.27 14.71 0.31
C ASP A 290 -8.69 15.15 -0.06
N TYR A 291 -9.43 15.73 0.88
CA TYR A 291 -10.90 15.88 0.76
C TYR A 291 -11.39 17.32 0.62
N TYR A 292 -10.47 18.26 0.39
CA TYR A 292 -10.81 19.63 0.04
C TYR A 292 -9.81 20.20 -0.96
N GLY A 293 -10.29 20.52 -2.15
CA GLY A 293 -9.47 20.95 -3.28
C GLY A 293 -9.50 22.44 -3.61
N GLY A 294 -10.12 23.28 -2.77
CA GLY A 294 -10.45 24.66 -3.16
C GLY A 294 -9.27 25.54 -3.56
N ASP A 295 -8.11 25.38 -2.91
CA ASP A 295 -6.89 26.14 -3.23
C ASP A 295 -5.97 25.43 -4.24
N ARG A 296 -6.43 24.34 -4.87
CA ARG A 296 -5.70 23.55 -5.88
C ARG A 296 -6.53 23.31 -7.15
N GLU A 297 -7.22 24.33 -7.64
CA GLU A 297 -8.01 24.25 -8.88
C GLU A 297 -7.19 23.68 -10.05
N GLY A 298 -7.82 22.79 -10.83
CA GLY A 298 -7.23 22.19 -12.02
C GLY A 298 -7.14 20.67 -11.94
N ALA A 299 -6.67 20.06 -13.04
CA ALA A 299 -6.57 18.60 -13.15
C ALA A 299 -5.57 17.97 -12.17
N ASN A 300 -4.60 18.76 -11.69
CA ASN A 300 -3.60 18.37 -10.70
C ASN A 300 -2.63 17.25 -11.17
N LEU A 301 -2.05 17.35 -12.38
CA LEU A 301 -1.05 16.36 -12.84
C LEU A 301 0.25 16.44 -12.03
N PHE A 302 0.79 15.38 -11.43
CA PHE A 302 0.57 13.96 -11.73
C PHE A 302 -0.13 13.20 -10.60
N ALA A 303 -1.16 13.78 -9.98
CA ALA A 303 -2.00 13.07 -9.01
C ALA A 303 -2.79 11.94 -9.65
N ASN A 304 -3.00 10.86 -8.88
CA ASN A 304 -3.79 9.69 -9.26
C ASN A 304 -3.46 9.20 -10.68
N SER A 305 -2.16 9.11 -10.97
CA SER A 305 -1.63 8.85 -12.31
C SER A 305 -0.77 7.58 -12.34
N ILE A 306 -0.79 6.90 -13.47
CA ILE A 306 0.12 5.81 -13.83
C ILE A 306 1.22 6.43 -14.69
N VAL A 307 2.47 6.34 -14.26
CA VAL A 307 3.59 7.07 -14.86
C VAL A 307 4.70 6.10 -15.28
N ALA A 308 5.29 6.36 -16.45
CA ALA A 308 6.47 5.69 -16.94
C ALA A 308 7.64 6.66 -17.09
N LEU A 309 8.77 6.35 -16.45
CA LEU A 309 10.01 7.12 -16.53
C LEU A 309 11.14 6.28 -17.10
N ASP A 310 12.07 6.92 -17.81
CA ASP A 310 13.38 6.33 -18.04
C ASP A 310 14.07 6.08 -16.69
N ALA A 311 14.43 4.82 -16.43
CA ALA A 311 14.90 4.39 -15.11
C ALA A 311 16.28 4.97 -14.73
N VAL A 312 17.08 5.42 -15.70
CA VAL A 312 18.42 5.97 -15.45
C VAL A 312 18.39 7.47 -15.26
N THR A 313 17.54 8.17 -16.01
CA THR A 313 17.53 9.63 -16.10
C THR A 313 16.35 10.30 -15.39
N GLY A 314 15.29 9.55 -15.07
CA GLY A 314 14.06 10.10 -14.49
C GLY A 314 13.18 10.86 -15.49
N VAL A 315 13.57 10.90 -16.77
CA VAL A 315 12.81 11.60 -17.81
C VAL A 315 11.47 10.90 -18.05
N ARG A 316 10.39 11.69 -18.04
CA ARG A 316 9.03 11.20 -18.32
C ARG A 316 8.92 10.68 -19.75
N LYS A 317 8.48 9.42 -19.89
CA LYS A 317 8.09 8.84 -21.19
C LYS A 317 6.62 9.10 -21.47
N TRP A 318 5.74 8.62 -20.60
CA TRP A 318 4.30 8.82 -20.69
C TRP A 318 3.66 8.83 -19.29
N HIS A 319 2.40 9.25 -19.22
CA HIS A 319 1.56 9.10 -18.05
C HIS A 319 0.10 8.91 -18.48
N HIS A 320 -0.71 8.31 -17.61
CA HIS A 320 -2.15 8.19 -17.72
C HIS A 320 -2.78 8.62 -16.40
N GLN A 321 -3.50 9.74 -16.39
CA GLN A 321 -4.19 10.22 -15.19
C GLN A 321 -5.58 9.56 -15.11
N ALA A 322 -5.84 8.86 -14.01
CA ALA A 322 -7.10 8.17 -13.79
C ALA A 322 -8.16 9.08 -13.16
N ILE A 323 -7.76 9.87 -12.15
CA ILE A 323 -8.66 10.82 -11.47
C ILE A 323 -8.13 12.23 -11.64
N HIS A 324 -8.97 13.11 -12.18
CA HIS A 324 -8.70 14.55 -12.25
C HIS A 324 -9.21 15.22 -10.98
N HIS A 325 -8.41 16.12 -10.38
CA HIS A 325 -8.78 16.86 -9.18
C HIS A 325 -9.37 15.97 -8.07
N ASP A 326 -8.59 15.01 -7.58
CA ASP A 326 -9.08 14.04 -6.61
C ASP A 326 -9.58 14.72 -5.33
N LEU A 327 -10.75 14.29 -4.84
CA LEU A 327 -11.39 14.73 -3.59
C LEU A 327 -11.75 13.52 -2.70
N TRP A 328 -11.16 12.35 -2.97
CA TRP A 328 -11.69 11.06 -2.50
C TRP A 328 -10.61 10.08 -2.00
N ASP A 329 -9.32 10.45 -2.01
CA ASP A 329 -8.20 9.55 -1.67
C ASP A 329 -8.21 8.27 -2.52
N ARG A 330 -8.34 8.42 -3.84
CA ARG A 330 -8.38 7.28 -4.79
C ARG A 330 -6.99 6.93 -5.32
N ASP A 331 -6.06 6.73 -4.41
CA ASP A 331 -4.71 6.31 -4.74
C ASP A 331 -4.66 5.02 -5.55
N PHE A 332 -3.50 4.82 -6.17
CA PHE A 332 -3.06 3.53 -6.66
C PHE A 332 -2.30 2.76 -5.56
N PRO A 333 -2.93 1.74 -4.92
CA PRO A 333 -2.41 1.13 -3.70
C PRO A 333 -1.40 0.00 -3.96
N ILE A 334 -1.14 -0.34 -5.24
CA ILE A 334 -0.32 -1.49 -5.64
C ILE A 334 0.73 -1.12 -6.70
N PRO A 335 1.89 -1.82 -6.77
CA PRO A 335 2.81 -1.68 -7.88
C PRO A 335 2.18 -2.15 -9.21
N PRO A 336 2.47 -1.50 -10.35
CA PRO A 336 1.99 -1.96 -11.64
C PRO A 336 2.57 -3.32 -12.04
N ASN A 337 1.74 -4.11 -12.70
CA ASN A 337 2.13 -5.40 -13.25
C ASN A 337 2.49 -5.32 -14.72
N LEU A 338 3.59 -5.97 -15.11
CA LEU A 338 4.05 -5.99 -16.50
C LEU A 338 3.84 -7.38 -17.09
N THR A 339 2.94 -7.50 -18.07
CA THR A 339 2.71 -8.77 -18.77
C THR A 339 2.53 -8.57 -20.27
N THR A 340 2.48 -9.66 -21.03
CA THR A 340 2.16 -9.66 -22.46
C THR A 340 0.88 -10.46 -22.66
N ILE A 341 -0.12 -9.85 -23.29
CA ILE A 341 -1.42 -10.50 -23.56
C ILE A 341 -1.64 -10.64 -25.06
N ASP A 342 -2.53 -11.56 -25.44
CA ASP A 342 -3.07 -11.62 -26.80
C ASP A 342 -4.35 -10.78 -26.86
N PHE A 343 -4.26 -9.58 -27.43
CA PHE A 343 -5.37 -8.66 -27.54
C PHE A 343 -5.76 -8.50 -29.01
N ASN A 344 -6.98 -8.92 -29.37
CA ASN A 344 -7.47 -8.92 -30.74
C ASN A 344 -6.56 -9.64 -31.76
N GLY A 345 -5.95 -10.76 -31.35
CA GLY A 345 -5.06 -11.57 -32.18
C GLY A 345 -3.65 -11.02 -32.31
N GLN A 346 -3.29 -9.99 -31.51
CA GLN A 346 -1.97 -9.38 -31.49
C GLN A 346 -1.35 -9.46 -30.10
N LYS A 347 -0.07 -9.81 -30.02
CA LYS A 347 0.68 -9.72 -28.77
C LYS A 347 0.89 -8.26 -28.39
N ARG A 348 0.47 -7.90 -27.18
CA ARG A 348 0.59 -6.55 -26.62
C ARG A 348 1.28 -6.63 -25.27
N ASP A 349 2.38 -5.90 -25.13
CA ASP A 349 3.01 -5.66 -23.84
C ASP A 349 2.21 -4.60 -23.10
N VAL A 350 1.76 -4.95 -21.90
CA VAL A 350 0.86 -4.11 -21.10
C VAL A 350 1.44 -3.80 -19.72
N VAL A 351 0.97 -2.69 -19.19
CA VAL A 351 1.02 -2.30 -17.78
C VAL A 351 -0.40 -2.46 -17.24
N VAL A 352 -0.55 -3.25 -16.19
CA VAL A 352 -1.84 -3.44 -15.51
C VAL A 352 -1.78 -2.80 -14.14
N GLN A 353 -2.74 -1.93 -13.84
CA GLN A 353 -2.83 -1.23 -12.57
C GLN A 353 -4.26 -1.30 -12.03
N VAL A 354 -4.41 -1.55 -10.73
CA VAL A 354 -5.71 -1.55 -10.05
C VAL A 354 -5.76 -0.38 -9.06
N GLY A 355 -6.84 0.40 -9.10
CA GLY A 355 -7.06 1.54 -8.20
C GLY A 355 -7.79 1.17 -6.90
N LYS A 356 -7.70 2.04 -5.88
CA LYS A 356 -8.52 1.94 -4.66
C LYS A 356 -10.03 1.93 -4.98
N ASP A 357 -10.42 2.57 -6.09
CA ASP A 357 -11.77 2.66 -6.67
C ASP A 357 -12.24 1.39 -7.41
N GLY A 358 -11.39 0.35 -7.49
CA GLY A 358 -11.74 -0.96 -7.99
C GLY A 358 -11.69 -1.08 -9.52
N TYR A 359 -11.28 -0.03 -10.23
CA TYR A 359 -11.05 -0.12 -11.66
C TYR A 359 -9.70 -0.78 -11.97
N VAL A 360 -9.67 -1.51 -13.09
CA VAL A 360 -8.47 -2.15 -13.63
C VAL A 360 -8.11 -1.44 -14.92
N TYR A 361 -6.93 -0.82 -14.94
CA TYR A 361 -6.38 -0.14 -16.10
C TYR A 361 -5.43 -1.10 -16.80
N VAL A 362 -5.66 -1.34 -18.10
CA VAL A 362 -4.80 -2.17 -18.96
C VAL A 362 -4.25 -1.27 -20.06
N LEU A 363 -3.02 -0.81 -19.87
CA LEU A 363 -2.39 0.19 -20.72
C LEU A 363 -1.29 -0.43 -21.56
N ASP A 364 -1.10 0.06 -22.78
CA ASP A 364 0.03 -0.27 -23.61
C ASP A 364 1.33 0.19 -22.93
N ARG A 365 2.33 -0.70 -22.88
CA ARG A 365 3.53 -0.48 -22.07
C ARG A 365 4.43 0.66 -22.58
N ASP A 366 4.37 0.96 -23.87
CA ASP A 366 5.25 1.93 -24.52
C ASP A 366 4.61 3.31 -24.67
N SER A 367 3.27 3.37 -24.79
CA SER A 367 2.53 4.61 -25.00
C SER A 367 1.69 5.07 -23.80
N GLY A 368 1.28 4.15 -22.92
CA GLY A 368 0.32 4.42 -21.85
C GLY A 368 -1.14 4.51 -22.31
N GLU A 369 -1.42 4.22 -23.59
CA GLU A 369 -2.78 4.21 -24.13
C GLU A 369 -3.58 3.02 -23.58
N SER A 370 -4.84 3.26 -23.20
CA SER A 370 -5.71 2.20 -22.71
C SER A 370 -6.08 1.23 -23.84
N LEU A 371 -5.94 -0.07 -23.59
CA LEU A 371 -6.39 -1.11 -24.53
C LEU A 371 -7.92 -1.22 -24.57
N PHE A 372 -8.58 -0.89 -23.47
CA PHE A 372 -10.04 -0.85 -23.38
C PHE A 372 -10.55 0.58 -23.52
N PRO A 373 -11.73 0.81 -24.14
CA PRO A 373 -12.26 2.15 -24.29
C PRO A 373 -12.48 2.85 -22.94
N LEU A 374 -12.16 4.13 -22.92
CA LEU A 374 -12.45 5.02 -21.81
C LEU A 374 -13.76 5.76 -22.08
N GLU A 375 -14.58 5.89 -21.06
CA GLU A 375 -15.82 6.66 -21.06
C GLU A 375 -15.54 8.01 -20.38
N GLU A 376 -15.61 9.09 -21.16
CA GLU A 376 -15.64 10.45 -20.64
C GLU A 376 -17.04 10.75 -20.10
N ARG A 377 -17.13 11.07 -18.81
CA ARG A 377 -18.39 11.30 -18.12
C ARG A 377 -18.39 12.65 -17.41
N SER A 378 -19.44 13.43 -17.64
CA SER A 378 -19.70 14.63 -16.83
C SER A 378 -20.09 14.24 -15.40
N VAL A 379 -19.46 14.86 -14.42
CA VAL A 379 -19.67 14.58 -12.99
C VAL A 379 -20.22 15.81 -12.26
N LEU A 380 -20.65 15.63 -11.01
CA LEU A 380 -21.13 16.73 -10.19
C LEU A 380 -20.00 17.71 -9.87
N THR A 381 -20.26 19.00 -10.11
CA THR A 381 -19.32 20.10 -9.84
C THR A 381 -19.75 21.00 -8.69
N ASP A 382 -20.86 20.70 -8.03
CA ASP A 382 -21.32 21.41 -6.84
C ASP A 382 -20.66 20.79 -5.60
N GLY A 383 -19.55 21.39 -5.17
CA GLY A 383 -18.77 20.97 -4.01
C GLY A 383 -18.95 21.88 -2.80
N LEU A 384 -18.05 21.76 -1.83
CA LEU A 384 -17.97 22.71 -0.72
C LEU A 384 -17.61 24.11 -1.24
N PRO A 385 -17.96 25.20 -0.52
CA PRO A 385 -17.54 26.55 -0.88
C PRO A 385 -16.04 26.65 -1.22
N GLY A 386 -15.76 27.21 -2.40
CA GLY A 386 -14.41 27.34 -2.94
C GLY A 386 -13.86 26.08 -3.63
N GLU A 387 -14.52 24.93 -3.58
CA GLU A 387 -14.11 23.76 -4.37
C GLU A 387 -14.40 23.94 -5.86
N HIS A 388 -13.53 23.32 -6.66
CA HIS A 388 -13.63 23.31 -8.11
C HIS A 388 -13.55 21.86 -8.63
N PRO A 389 -14.53 20.97 -8.30
CA PRO A 389 -14.49 19.60 -8.79
C PRO A 389 -14.39 19.57 -10.32
N TYR A 390 -13.50 18.73 -10.83
CA TYR A 390 -13.23 18.69 -12.25
C TYR A 390 -14.45 18.14 -13.03
N PRO A 391 -14.92 18.82 -14.10
CA PRO A 391 -16.25 18.59 -14.66
C PRO A 391 -16.40 17.26 -15.42
N VAL A 392 -15.30 16.61 -15.81
CA VAL A 392 -15.30 15.40 -16.62
C VAL A 392 -14.28 14.38 -16.09
N GLN A 393 -14.70 13.14 -15.90
CA GLN A 393 -13.81 12.03 -15.52
C GLN A 393 -13.76 10.97 -16.62
N SER A 394 -12.59 10.36 -16.79
CA SER A 394 -12.34 9.31 -17.78
C SER A 394 -12.22 7.97 -17.08
N LEU A 395 -13.16 7.05 -17.33
CA LEU A 395 -13.19 5.74 -16.67
C LEU A 395 -13.06 4.60 -17.67
N PRO A 396 -12.33 3.51 -17.35
CA PRO A 396 -12.33 2.34 -18.20
C PRO A 396 -13.70 1.65 -18.16
N ASN A 397 -14.22 1.31 -19.33
CA ASN A 397 -15.47 0.54 -19.44
C ASN A 397 -15.27 -0.97 -19.18
N LYS A 398 -14.03 -1.43 -19.33
CA LYS A 398 -13.58 -2.80 -19.12
C LYS A 398 -12.16 -2.82 -18.54
N PRO A 399 -11.86 -3.81 -17.67
CA PRO A 399 -12.81 -4.69 -16.97
C PRO A 399 -13.86 -3.92 -16.16
N LYS A 400 -15.03 -4.53 -15.89
CA LYS A 400 -16.00 -3.93 -14.96
C LYS A 400 -15.35 -3.75 -13.59
N SER A 401 -15.69 -2.67 -12.89
CA SER A 401 -15.14 -2.40 -11.55
C SER A 401 -15.33 -3.59 -10.60
N LEU A 402 -14.31 -3.83 -9.78
CA LEU A 402 -14.23 -4.90 -8.77
C LEU A 402 -15.19 -4.68 -7.59
N MET A 403 -15.75 -3.49 -7.44
CA MET A 403 -16.69 -3.19 -6.37
C MET A 403 -17.80 -2.20 -6.81
N PRO A 404 -18.92 -2.15 -6.06
CA PRO A 404 -19.93 -1.12 -6.23
C PRO A 404 -19.35 0.29 -6.13
N GLN A 405 -19.95 1.21 -6.88
CA GLN A 405 -19.50 2.60 -6.95
C GLN A 405 -20.44 3.58 -6.23
N ILE A 406 -21.66 3.14 -5.91
CA ILE A 406 -22.69 3.93 -5.23
C ILE A 406 -23.43 3.07 -4.20
N PHE A 407 -23.81 3.67 -3.07
CA PHE A 407 -24.58 3.01 -2.01
C PHE A 407 -26.03 3.52 -2.06
N THR A 408 -26.97 2.62 -2.34
CA THR A 408 -28.40 2.96 -2.46
C THR A 408 -29.23 2.12 -1.48
N GLU A 409 -30.51 2.46 -1.32
CA GLU A 409 -31.43 1.67 -0.48
C GLU A 409 -31.48 0.20 -0.93
N GLY A 410 -31.33 -0.07 -2.23
CA GLY A 410 -31.29 -1.42 -2.79
C GLY A 410 -30.07 -2.24 -2.35
N GLU A 411 -29.01 -1.59 -1.86
CA GLU A 411 -27.75 -2.23 -1.45
C GLU A 411 -27.67 -2.49 0.06
N ILE A 412 -28.66 -2.03 0.84
CA ILE A 412 -28.66 -2.19 2.30
C ILE A 412 -28.58 -3.66 2.69
N THR A 413 -27.74 -3.93 3.68
CA THR A 413 -27.50 -5.26 4.26
C THR A 413 -28.78 -6.05 4.49
N ASN A 414 -28.72 -7.35 4.22
CA ASN A 414 -29.81 -8.31 4.37
C ASN A 414 -29.47 -9.43 5.36
N ILE A 415 -28.46 -9.24 6.21
CA ILE A 415 -28.05 -10.25 7.19
C ILE A 415 -29.12 -10.48 8.28
N SER A 416 -29.96 -9.47 8.56
CA SER A 416 -31.19 -9.60 9.36
C SER A 416 -32.16 -8.44 9.09
N PRO A 417 -33.47 -8.60 9.34
CA PRO A 417 -34.45 -7.51 9.22
C PRO A 417 -34.13 -6.29 10.10
N GLU A 418 -33.64 -6.52 11.32
CA GLU A 418 -33.28 -5.46 12.26
C GLU A 418 -32.10 -4.63 11.75
N SER A 419 -31.09 -5.30 11.17
CA SER A 419 -29.91 -4.66 10.60
C SER A 419 -30.27 -3.86 9.35
N HIS A 420 -31.17 -4.39 8.53
CA HIS A 420 -31.72 -3.68 7.36
C HIS A 420 -32.43 -2.39 7.76
N GLU A 421 -33.37 -2.45 8.72
CA GLU A 421 -34.12 -1.28 9.18
C GLU A 421 -33.22 -0.26 9.90
N PHE A 422 -32.23 -0.71 10.68
CA PHE A 422 -31.26 0.18 11.31
C PHE A 422 -30.49 1.00 10.27
N VAL A 423 -29.90 0.32 9.27
CA VAL A 423 -29.13 0.97 8.21
C VAL A 423 -30.02 1.87 7.35
N LYS A 424 -31.25 1.43 7.03
CA LYS A 424 -32.22 2.23 6.29
C LYS A 424 -32.56 3.54 7.01
N ASN A 425 -32.66 3.51 8.33
CA ASN A 425 -32.88 4.73 9.11
C ASN A 425 -31.65 5.64 9.14
N ARG A 426 -30.44 5.08 9.28
CA ARG A 426 -29.19 5.85 9.17
C ARG A 426 -29.02 6.50 7.79
N LEU A 427 -29.36 5.79 6.71
CA LEU A 427 -29.20 6.29 5.34
C LEU A 427 -30.01 7.58 5.09
N LYS A 428 -31.12 7.80 5.81
CA LYS A 428 -31.95 9.02 5.72
C LYS A 428 -31.23 10.27 6.24
N GLU A 429 -30.16 10.11 7.01
CA GLU A 429 -29.34 11.24 7.51
C GLU A 429 -28.47 11.84 6.41
N PHE A 430 -28.28 11.13 5.29
CA PHE A 430 -27.40 11.53 4.19
C PHE A 430 -28.19 12.02 2.99
N PRO A 431 -27.67 13.02 2.26
CA PRO A 431 -28.08 13.27 0.88
C PRO A 431 -27.85 12.01 0.01
N PRO A 432 -28.69 11.77 -1.00
CA PRO A 432 -28.45 10.69 -1.95
C PRO A 432 -27.09 10.84 -2.64
N THR A 433 -26.26 9.80 -2.58
CA THR A 433 -25.05 9.71 -3.41
C THR A 433 -25.43 9.17 -4.77
N THR A 434 -25.42 10.03 -5.79
CA THR A 434 -25.95 9.72 -7.13
C THR A 434 -24.86 9.31 -8.12
N ASP A 435 -23.61 9.65 -7.85
CA ASP A 435 -22.44 9.26 -8.63
C ASP A 435 -21.24 8.98 -7.70
N GLN A 436 -20.29 8.17 -8.17
CA GLN A 436 -19.06 7.86 -7.44
C GLN A 436 -18.18 9.10 -7.16
N PHE A 437 -18.30 10.13 -8.00
CA PHE A 437 -17.62 11.41 -7.90
C PHE A 437 -18.49 12.47 -7.22
N THR A 438 -19.46 12.07 -6.41
CA THR A 438 -20.16 13.00 -5.53
C THR A 438 -19.12 13.67 -4.62
N PRO A 439 -18.97 15.02 -4.64
CA PRO A 439 -17.98 15.68 -3.80
C PRO A 439 -18.25 15.48 -2.29
N PRO A 440 -17.22 15.57 -1.44
CA PRO A 440 -17.38 15.64 0.01
C PRO A 440 -18.35 16.76 0.43
N SER A 441 -19.10 16.55 1.52
CA SER A 441 -20.12 17.51 1.98
C SER A 441 -20.15 17.67 3.49
N SER A 442 -20.62 18.83 3.97
CA SER A 442 -20.92 19.07 5.38
C SER A 442 -22.17 18.33 5.87
N LYS A 443 -22.99 17.82 4.94
CA LYS A 443 -24.16 16.97 5.22
C LYS A 443 -23.84 15.47 5.20
N GLY A 444 -22.58 15.11 5.00
CA GLY A 444 -22.13 13.73 4.86
C GLY A 444 -22.22 13.20 3.43
N THR A 445 -21.28 12.33 3.06
CA THR A 445 -21.25 11.58 1.80
C THR A 445 -20.95 10.11 2.11
N ILE A 446 -21.63 9.17 1.43
CA ILE A 446 -21.34 7.72 1.54
C ILE A 446 -20.58 7.27 0.30
N LEU A 447 -19.46 6.59 0.48
CA LEU A 447 -18.51 6.30 -0.60
C LEU A 447 -17.76 4.97 -0.42
N PHE A 448 -17.25 4.43 -1.51
CA PHE A 448 -16.47 3.18 -1.58
C PHE A 448 -15.01 3.47 -1.93
N GLY A 449 -14.12 2.48 -1.75
CA GLY A 449 -12.69 2.57 -2.09
C GLY A 449 -11.84 3.45 -1.19
N TYR A 450 -12.49 4.26 -0.38
CA TYR A 450 -11.95 5.30 0.49
C TYR A 450 -10.88 4.86 1.50
N SER A 451 -11.00 3.64 2.05
CA SER A 451 -9.98 3.07 2.94
C SER A 451 -9.31 1.86 2.31
N GLY A 452 -9.31 1.81 0.97
CA GLY A 452 -8.81 0.69 0.17
C GLY A 452 -9.91 -0.28 -0.24
N GLY A 453 -10.26 -0.26 -1.53
CA GLY A 453 -10.93 -1.37 -2.22
C GLY A 453 -9.90 -2.45 -2.54
N ALA A 454 -9.13 -2.27 -3.62
CA ALA A 454 -7.85 -2.96 -3.75
C ALA A 454 -6.89 -2.42 -2.67
N GLU A 455 -6.06 -3.29 -2.10
CA GLU A 455 -5.15 -2.97 -1.00
C GLU A 455 -3.71 -3.37 -1.33
N TRP A 456 -2.76 -2.98 -0.46
CA TRP A 456 -1.31 -3.05 -0.70
C TRP A 456 -0.73 -4.43 -1.01
N GLY A 457 -1.48 -5.51 -0.77
CA GLY A 457 -1.06 -6.86 -1.10
C GLY A 457 -0.72 -7.07 -2.58
N GLY A 458 -1.36 -6.28 -3.46
CA GLY A 458 -1.21 -6.39 -4.91
C GLY A 458 -1.95 -7.58 -5.53
N ASN A 459 -2.07 -7.57 -6.85
CA ASN A 459 -2.61 -8.69 -7.63
C ASN A 459 -1.51 -9.65 -8.10
N ALA A 460 -1.92 -10.84 -8.50
CA ALA A 460 -1.10 -11.76 -9.29
C ALA A 460 -1.59 -11.83 -10.73
N ILE A 461 -0.69 -12.05 -11.68
CA ILE A 461 -1.02 -12.28 -13.09
C ILE A 461 -0.25 -13.49 -13.59
N ASP A 462 -0.95 -14.45 -14.20
CA ASP A 462 -0.33 -15.62 -14.81
C ASP A 462 0.06 -15.39 -16.28
N PRO A 463 0.90 -16.25 -16.89
CA PRO A 463 1.30 -16.12 -18.29
C PRO A 463 0.17 -16.26 -19.32
N GLU A 464 -1.02 -16.71 -18.91
CA GLU A 464 -2.20 -16.79 -19.78
C GLU A 464 -2.93 -15.43 -19.88
N GLY A 465 -2.49 -14.43 -19.12
CA GLY A 465 -3.08 -13.11 -19.06
C GLY A 465 -4.27 -13.04 -18.11
N ILE A 466 -4.33 -13.90 -17.09
CA ILE A 466 -5.39 -13.87 -16.09
C ILE A 466 -4.93 -13.10 -14.86
N LEU A 467 -5.69 -12.06 -14.50
CA LEU A 467 -5.52 -11.25 -13.30
C LEU A 467 -6.27 -11.85 -12.12
N TYR A 468 -5.61 -11.95 -10.97
CA TYR A 468 -6.21 -12.38 -9.70
C TYR A 468 -6.11 -11.27 -8.64
N GLN A 469 -7.25 -10.73 -8.20
CA GLN A 469 -7.31 -9.59 -7.27
C GLN A 469 -8.42 -9.76 -6.23
N ASN A 470 -8.06 -9.59 -4.96
CA ASN A 470 -9.02 -9.45 -3.85
C ASN A 470 -9.41 -7.99 -3.62
N VAL A 471 -10.63 -7.73 -3.18
CA VAL A 471 -11.14 -6.35 -3.01
C VAL A 471 -12.05 -6.27 -1.79
N ASN A 472 -12.01 -5.13 -1.11
CA ASN A 472 -12.93 -4.80 -0.02
C ASN A 472 -14.19 -4.12 -0.56
N ILE A 473 -15.35 -4.58 -0.08
CA ILE A 473 -16.65 -3.99 -0.39
C ILE A 473 -17.24 -3.49 0.93
N ALA A 474 -16.90 -2.25 1.27
CA ALA A 474 -17.36 -1.59 2.50
C ALA A 474 -17.67 -0.11 2.23
N PRO A 475 -18.90 0.35 2.53
CA PRO A 475 -19.23 1.77 2.46
C PRO A 475 -18.63 2.53 3.65
N TRP A 476 -18.23 3.78 3.42
CA TRP A 476 -17.68 4.70 4.41
C TRP A 476 -18.49 6.00 4.43
N GLU A 477 -18.57 6.62 5.61
CA GLU A 477 -19.15 7.96 5.77
C GLU A 477 -18.04 9.00 5.93
N LEU A 478 -18.14 10.06 5.14
CA LEU A 478 -17.26 11.22 5.19
C LEU A 478 -18.11 12.46 5.47
N TRP A 479 -17.79 13.17 6.56
CA TRP A 479 -18.43 14.44 6.88
C TRP A 479 -17.37 15.53 6.96
N MET A 480 -17.64 16.67 6.34
CA MET A 480 -16.75 17.82 6.33
C MET A 480 -17.24 18.91 7.30
N THR A 481 -16.31 19.69 7.85
CA THR A 481 -16.62 20.89 8.62
C THR A 481 -15.76 22.05 8.16
N ASP A 482 -16.35 23.23 8.06
CA ASP A 482 -15.60 24.44 7.79
C ASP A 482 -14.76 24.85 9.02
N LYS A 483 -13.69 25.56 8.74
CA LYS A 483 -12.70 26.03 9.71
C LYS A 483 -13.31 26.95 10.75
N ALA A 484 -14.24 27.83 10.38
CA ALA A 484 -14.88 28.76 11.32
C ALA A 484 -15.76 28.02 12.35
N THR A 485 -16.61 27.10 11.89
CA THR A 485 -17.45 26.25 12.73
C THR A 485 -16.60 25.38 13.65
N ARG A 486 -15.58 24.71 13.10
CA ARG A 486 -14.62 23.91 13.88
C ARG A 486 -13.98 24.75 14.97
N ASN A 487 -13.44 25.92 14.64
CA ASN A 487 -12.76 26.80 15.61
C ASN A 487 -13.72 27.27 16.71
N LYS A 488 -14.97 27.62 16.36
CA LYS A 488 -15.98 28.00 17.33
C LYS A 488 -16.33 26.86 18.30
N GLU A 489 -16.46 25.63 17.79
CA GLU A 489 -16.67 24.43 18.62
C GLU A 489 -15.50 24.24 19.59
N LEU A 490 -14.26 24.29 19.07
CA LEU A 490 -13.04 24.12 19.86
C LEU A 490 -12.89 25.14 21.00
N MET A 491 -13.36 26.39 20.82
CA MET A 491 -13.31 27.43 21.87
C MET A 491 -14.19 27.13 23.09
N THR A 492 -15.17 26.23 22.96
CA THR A 492 -16.08 25.87 24.06
C THR A 492 -15.59 24.67 24.88
N LEU A 493 -14.50 24.04 24.44
CA LEU A 493 -13.97 22.82 25.03
C LEU A 493 -12.74 23.12 25.91
N SER A 494 -12.42 22.21 26.83
CA SER A 494 -11.15 22.21 27.54
C SER A 494 -9.99 22.00 26.56
N LYS A 495 -8.80 22.49 26.88
CA LYS A 495 -7.61 22.39 26.02
C LYS A 495 -7.36 20.97 25.48
N GLY A 496 -7.40 19.94 26.33
CA GLY A 496 -7.18 18.55 25.91
C GLY A 496 -8.31 18.00 25.04
N ASN A 497 -9.56 18.39 25.30
CA ASN A 497 -10.69 18.03 24.44
C ASN A 497 -10.60 18.74 23.07
N SER A 498 -10.23 20.03 23.03
CA SER A 498 -9.99 20.74 21.76
C SER A 498 -8.89 20.07 20.95
N LEU A 499 -7.78 19.69 21.59
CA LEU A 499 -6.71 18.94 20.94
C LEU A 499 -7.18 17.56 20.44
N PHE A 500 -8.06 16.88 21.19
CA PHE A 500 -8.63 15.60 20.77
C PHE A 500 -9.53 15.77 19.53
N ILE A 501 -10.45 16.73 19.54
CA ILE A 501 -11.34 17.00 18.41
C ILE A 501 -10.53 17.36 17.17
N LYS A 502 -9.50 18.20 17.31
CA LYS A 502 -8.66 18.63 16.19
C LYS A 502 -7.85 17.49 15.56
N ASN A 503 -7.29 16.59 16.37
CA ASN A 503 -6.25 15.67 15.90
C ASN A 503 -6.68 14.19 15.88
N CYS A 504 -7.72 13.81 16.62
CA CYS A 504 -8.04 12.39 16.86
C CYS A 504 -9.50 12.03 16.58
N ALA A 505 -10.43 12.98 16.68
CA ALA A 505 -11.86 12.69 16.59
C ALA A 505 -12.33 12.28 15.19
N ALA A 506 -11.63 12.68 14.12
CA ALA A 506 -11.95 12.23 12.76
C ALA A 506 -12.00 10.69 12.67
N CYS A 507 -11.03 10.02 13.29
CA CYS A 507 -10.99 8.55 13.37
C CYS A 507 -11.77 8.01 14.57
N HIS A 508 -11.55 8.56 15.77
CA HIS A 508 -12.07 7.98 17.02
C HIS A 508 -13.50 8.43 17.39
N GLY A 509 -14.09 9.32 16.61
CA GLY A 509 -15.33 10.00 16.94
C GLY A 509 -15.13 11.03 18.07
N ALA A 510 -15.94 12.09 18.07
CA ALA A 510 -15.98 13.06 19.17
C ALA A 510 -16.37 12.39 20.51
N ASP A 511 -17.08 11.27 20.46
CA ASP A 511 -17.49 10.47 21.62
C ASP A 511 -16.46 9.41 22.04
N ARG A 512 -15.29 9.36 21.39
CA ARG A 512 -14.17 8.44 21.65
C ARG A 512 -14.49 6.96 21.41
N LYS A 513 -15.62 6.60 20.79
CA LYS A 513 -15.99 5.19 20.60
C LYS A 513 -15.14 4.48 19.55
N GLY A 514 -14.61 5.20 18.57
CA GLY A 514 -14.04 4.62 17.36
C GLY A 514 -15.08 3.78 16.61
N ASN A 515 -14.63 2.89 15.73
CA ASN A 515 -15.50 1.98 14.97
C ASN A 515 -15.40 0.51 15.41
N GLY A 516 -14.70 0.25 16.52
CA GLY A 516 -14.61 -1.07 17.17
C GLY A 516 -13.77 -2.13 16.44
N SER A 517 -13.54 -2.00 15.14
CA SER A 517 -12.91 -3.03 14.31
C SER A 517 -11.54 -2.62 13.76
N VAL A 518 -11.33 -1.35 13.40
CA VAL A 518 -10.03 -0.83 12.93
C VAL A 518 -9.57 0.37 13.73
N VAL A 519 -10.48 1.24 14.12
CA VAL A 519 -10.20 2.35 15.02
C VAL A 519 -10.71 1.97 16.41
N PRO A 520 -9.81 1.75 17.39
CA PRO A 520 -10.20 1.28 18.71
C PRO A 520 -10.95 2.36 19.49
N THR A 521 -11.79 1.92 20.43
CA THR A 521 -12.36 2.80 21.44
C THR A 521 -11.28 3.37 22.35
N LEU A 522 -11.40 4.67 22.66
CA LEU A 522 -10.59 5.37 23.66
C LEU A 522 -11.37 5.60 24.96
N ILE A 523 -12.61 5.12 25.05
CA ILE A 523 -13.36 5.08 26.30
C ILE A 523 -12.58 4.22 27.31
N ASP A 524 -12.41 4.74 28.52
CA ASP A 524 -11.65 4.10 29.60
C ASP A 524 -10.22 3.69 29.20
N ILE A 525 -9.57 4.41 28.28
CA ILE A 525 -8.19 4.10 27.85
C ILE A 525 -7.21 4.01 29.03
N GLY A 526 -7.50 4.69 30.15
CA GLY A 526 -6.74 4.58 31.40
C GLY A 526 -6.64 3.18 32.00
N LYS A 527 -7.55 2.25 31.65
CA LYS A 527 -7.44 0.83 32.01
C LYS A 527 -6.34 0.10 31.23
N LYS A 528 -5.96 0.62 30.06
CA LYS A 528 -5.03 -0.01 29.11
C LYS A 528 -3.70 0.74 28.98
N ARG A 529 -3.67 2.04 29.26
CA ARG A 529 -2.53 2.94 29.02
C ARG A 529 -2.36 3.98 30.13
N THR A 530 -1.10 4.30 30.45
CA THR A 530 -0.74 5.44 31.32
C THR A 530 -0.70 6.75 30.51
N ALA A 531 -0.61 7.91 31.20
CA ALA A 531 -0.48 9.22 30.54
C ALA A 531 0.76 9.30 29.65
N ASP A 532 1.91 8.81 30.12
CA ASP A 532 3.17 8.81 29.36
C ASP A 532 3.09 7.92 28.12
N GLN A 533 2.40 6.78 28.23
CA GLN A 533 2.15 5.89 27.10
C GLN A 533 1.22 6.54 26.06
N ILE A 534 0.19 7.28 26.50
CA ILE A 534 -0.67 8.05 25.59
C ILE A 534 0.14 9.15 24.90
N SER A 535 0.93 9.92 25.65
CA SER A 535 1.80 10.97 25.11
C SER A 535 2.78 10.41 24.07
N THR A 536 3.42 9.28 24.36
CA THR A 536 4.33 8.60 23.42
C THR A 536 3.60 8.11 22.17
N LEU A 537 2.41 7.52 22.30
CA LEU A 537 1.60 7.08 21.15
C LEU A 537 1.16 8.25 20.28
N VAL A 538 0.77 9.37 20.88
CA VAL A 538 0.42 10.60 20.15
C VAL A 538 1.66 11.13 19.42
N GLN A 539 2.83 11.14 20.06
CA GLN A 539 4.05 11.65 19.44
C GLN A 539 4.52 10.79 18.26
N LEU A 540 4.52 9.47 18.42
CA LEU A 540 5.15 8.53 17.47
C LEU A 540 4.16 7.93 16.47
N GLY A 541 2.87 8.00 16.75
CA GLY A 541 1.85 7.22 16.04
C GLY A 541 1.97 5.71 16.32
N ASN A 542 1.05 4.93 15.75
CA ASN A 542 1.14 3.47 15.74
C ASN A 542 0.21 2.84 14.70
N GLY A 543 0.74 2.00 13.81
CA GLY A 543 -0.06 1.33 12.78
C GLY A 543 -0.71 2.35 11.83
N ARG A 544 -2.04 2.39 11.78
CA ARG A 544 -2.82 3.39 11.02
C ARG A 544 -2.91 4.76 11.72
N MET A 545 -2.58 4.87 13.00
CA MET A 545 -2.60 6.15 13.71
C MET A 545 -1.37 6.97 13.30
N PRO A 546 -1.54 8.16 12.70
CA PRO A 546 -0.43 9.03 12.35
C PRO A 546 0.28 9.54 13.60
N ALA A 547 1.53 9.97 13.42
CA ALA A 547 2.32 10.61 14.46
C ALA A 547 1.96 12.11 14.54
N PHE A 548 1.94 12.67 15.74
CA PHE A 548 1.70 14.09 16.00
C PHE A 548 2.89 14.73 16.73
N PRO A 549 4.12 14.68 16.17
CA PRO A 549 5.33 15.17 16.83
C PRO A 549 5.32 16.69 17.08
N TYR A 550 4.50 17.42 16.32
CA TYR A 550 4.32 18.87 16.45
C TYR A 550 3.57 19.28 17.74
N LEU A 551 2.81 18.37 18.37
CA LEU A 551 2.18 18.66 19.65
C LEU A 551 3.25 18.69 20.73
N GLY A 552 3.50 19.85 21.33
CA GLY A 552 4.45 19.99 22.42
C GLY A 552 4.10 19.12 23.63
N GLU A 553 5.06 18.89 24.53
CA GLU A 553 4.87 18.02 25.70
C GLU A 553 3.66 18.44 26.56
N GLY A 554 3.45 19.75 26.76
CA GLY A 554 2.29 20.28 27.48
C GLY A 554 0.95 20.00 26.79
N ASP A 555 0.92 20.01 25.45
CA ASP A 555 -0.29 19.69 24.67
C ASP A 555 -0.58 18.21 24.70
N ARG A 556 0.44 17.35 24.53
CA ARG A 556 0.28 15.89 24.67
C ARG A 556 -0.17 15.52 26.08
N LYS A 557 0.31 16.22 27.10
CA LYS A 557 -0.16 16.06 28.48
C LYS A 557 -1.62 16.44 28.64
N ALA A 558 -2.05 17.61 28.14
CA ALA A 558 -3.45 18.03 28.20
C ALA A 558 -4.37 17.02 27.49
N LEU A 559 -3.97 16.56 26.30
CA LEU A 559 -4.68 15.51 25.55
C LEU A 559 -4.76 14.19 26.34
N ALA A 560 -3.66 13.76 26.97
CA ALA A 560 -3.65 12.56 27.81
C ALA A 560 -4.56 12.73 29.04
N ASP A 561 -4.56 13.89 29.68
CA ASP A 561 -5.42 14.18 30.83
C ASP A 561 -6.91 14.16 30.43
N TYR A 562 -7.27 14.69 29.26
CA TYR A 562 -8.64 14.57 28.71
C TYR A 562 -9.03 13.10 28.48
N LEU A 563 -8.18 12.33 27.82
CA LEU A 563 -8.43 10.92 27.52
C LEU A 563 -8.53 10.06 28.79
N LEU A 564 -7.82 10.45 29.86
CA LEU A 564 -7.88 9.81 31.17
C LEU A 564 -9.00 10.36 32.06
N ASN A 565 -9.85 11.25 31.55
CA ASN A 565 -10.93 11.92 32.29
C ASN A 565 -10.43 12.66 33.54
N LYS A 566 -9.24 13.26 33.48
CA LYS A 566 -8.59 14.03 34.56
C LYS A 566 -8.77 15.54 34.43
N GLU A 567 -9.37 16.02 33.35
CA GLU A 567 -9.62 17.45 33.16
C GLU A 567 -10.72 17.96 34.10
N PRO A 568 -10.58 19.20 34.63
CA PRO A 568 -11.68 19.86 35.30
C PRO A 568 -12.81 20.13 34.30
N LYS A 569 -14.07 19.98 34.74
CA LYS A 569 -15.25 20.37 33.94
C LYS A 569 -15.10 21.85 33.52
N PRO A 570 -15.48 22.23 32.28
CA PRO A 570 -15.30 23.59 31.79
C PRO A 570 -15.98 24.59 32.75
N SER A 571 -15.15 25.47 33.35
CA SER A 571 -15.64 26.56 34.19
C SER A 571 -16.24 27.65 33.29
N SER A 572 -17.41 28.17 33.69
CA SER A 572 -18.05 29.35 33.06
C SER A 572 -17.19 30.62 33.11
N THR A 573 -16.06 30.61 33.83
CA THR A 573 -15.10 31.72 33.94
C THR A 573 -13.91 31.63 32.98
N ALA A 574 -13.75 30.56 32.19
CA ALA A 574 -12.63 30.42 31.23
C ALA A 574 -12.77 31.30 29.96
N ARG A 575 -13.60 32.34 30.01
CA ARG A 575 -13.88 33.26 28.90
C ARG A 575 -12.76 34.26 28.61
N GLU A 576 -11.76 34.40 29.49
CA GLU A 576 -10.72 35.43 29.34
C GLU A 576 -9.29 34.91 29.09
N GLU A 577 -9.00 33.61 29.25
CA GLU A 577 -7.62 33.09 29.10
C GLU A 577 -7.36 32.28 27.82
N HIS A 578 -8.38 32.00 27.00
CA HIS A 578 -8.19 31.39 25.67
C HIS A 578 -7.99 32.45 24.58
N LYS A 579 -7.18 33.48 24.86
CA LYS A 579 -6.47 34.14 23.76
C LYS A 579 -5.41 33.15 23.30
N MET A 580 -5.65 32.50 22.15
CA MET A 580 -4.51 32.06 21.35
C MET A 580 -3.57 33.26 21.24
N PRO A 581 -2.25 33.10 21.42
CA PRO A 581 -1.35 34.22 21.30
C PRO A 581 -1.51 34.83 19.91
N ASP A 582 -2.21 35.96 19.84
CA ASP A 582 -1.99 36.94 18.79
C ASP A 582 -0.51 37.31 18.91
N THR A 583 0.24 37.09 17.83
CA THR A 583 1.69 37.34 17.72
C THR A 583 2.63 36.22 18.19
N ILE A 584 2.59 35.07 17.50
CA ILE A 584 3.82 34.74 16.76
C ILE A 584 3.70 35.61 15.50
N ALA A 585 4.69 36.44 15.22
CA ALA A 585 4.84 36.98 13.88
C ALA A 585 5.06 35.78 12.96
N ILE A 586 3.97 35.15 12.53
CA ILE A 586 3.95 34.21 11.43
C ILE A 586 4.28 35.13 10.26
N ASN A 587 5.56 35.20 9.86
CA ASN A 587 5.85 35.34 8.44
C ASN A 587 4.83 34.43 7.78
N LYS A 588 3.86 34.95 7.03
CA LYS A 588 2.78 34.16 6.42
C LYS A 588 3.45 33.06 5.59
N THR A 589 3.78 31.93 6.21
CA THR A 589 4.28 30.77 5.53
C THR A 589 3.03 30.12 4.99
N GLU A 590 2.98 29.95 3.68
CA GLU A 590 1.88 29.26 3.01
C GLU A 590 1.84 27.75 3.35
N PHE A 591 2.80 27.29 4.16
CA PHE A 591 2.99 25.93 4.64
C PHE A 591 3.21 25.88 6.17
N PRO A 592 2.69 24.89 6.91
CA PRO A 592 1.76 23.86 6.43
C PRO A 592 0.42 24.48 6.01
N TYR A 593 -0.18 23.91 4.96
CA TYR A 593 -1.46 24.37 4.44
C TYR A 593 -2.59 24.04 5.44
N ASP A 594 -3.45 25.01 5.75
CA ASP A 594 -4.62 24.84 6.62
C ASP A 594 -5.90 25.04 5.79
N PRO A 595 -6.52 23.96 5.28
CA PRO A 595 -7.67 24.04 4.39
C PRO A 595 -8.90 24.66 5.05
N GLU A 596 -9.73 25.32 4.25
CA GLU A 596 -10.99 25.90 4.72
C GLU A 596 -11.97 24.83 5.23
N TYR A 597 -11.95 23.63 4.66
CA TYR A 597 -12.71 22.48 5.12
C TYR A 597 -11.80 21.33 5.56
N THR A 598 -12.19 20.66 6.64
CA THR A 598 -11.51 19.46 7.14
C THR A 598 -12.49 18.37 7.47
N ILE A 599 -11.96 17.14 7.58
CA ILE A 599 -12.73 15.97 8.00
C ILE A 599 -13.26 16.18 9.42
N LYS A 600 -14.56 16.01 9.58
CA LYS A 600 -15.26 15.91 10.85
C LYS A 600 -15.46 14.44 11.27
N VAL A 601 -15.88 13.61 10.33
CA VAL A 601 -16.12 12.16 10.55
C VAL A 601 -15.52 11.37 9.40
N TRP A 602 -14.76 10.33 9.75
CA TRP A 602 -14.16 9.35 8.85
C TRP A 602 -14.35 7.95 9.42
N GLN A 603 -15.43 7.26 9.05
CA GLN A 603 -15.79 5.97 9.65
C GLN A 603 -16.44 5.01 8.64
N ARG A 604 -16.41 3.72 8.97
CA ARG A 604 -17.17 2.72 8.20
C ARG A 604 -18.65 2.93 8.43
N PHE A 605 -19.43 2.86 7.36
CA PHE A 605 -20.86 2.81 7.45
C PHE A 605 -21.30 1.37 7.76
N THR A 606 -21.66 1.12 9.01
CA THR A 606 -21.99 -0.21 9.54
C THR A 606 -23.43 -0.32 10.05
N ASP A 607 -23.88 -1.54 10.26
CA ASP A 607 -25.04 -1.85 11.08
C ASP A 607 -24.75 -1.63 12.58
N GLN A 608 -25.75 -1.89 13.43
CA GLN A 608 -25.68 -1.75 14.89
C GLN A 608 -24.73 -2.76 15.56
N ASN A 609 -24.31 -3.81 14.85
CA ASN A 609 -23.39 -4.83 15.34
C ASN A 609 -21.94 -4.61 14.85
N GLY A 610 -21.71 -3.61 14.00
CA GLY A 610 -20.41 -3.29 13.43
C GLY A 610 -20.07 -4.02 12.12
N TYR A 611 -21.03 -4.72 11.51
CA TYR A 611 -20.88 -5.30 10.18
C TYR A 611 -21.10 -4.25 9.08
N PRO A 612 -20.47 -4.39 7.90
CA PRO A 612 -20.70 -3.46 6.79
C PRO A 612 -22.19 -3.31 6.46
N ALA A 613 -22.63 -2.07 6.25
CA ALA A 613 -24.02 -1.72 6.02
C ALA A 613 -24.57 -2.19 4.64
N ILE A 614 -23.74 -2.82 3.82
CA ILE A 614 -24.07 -3.33 2.49
C ILE A 614 -24.36 -4.84 2.53
N LYS A 615 -25.16 -5.33 1.58
CA LYS A 615 -25.32 -6.78 1.33
C LYS A 615 -23.95 -7.44 1.12
N PRO A 616 -23.71 -8.63 1.72
CA PRO A 616 -22.54 -9.43 1.38
C PRO A 616 -22.50 -9.80 -0.11
N PRO A 617 -21.32 -10.05 -0.70
CA PRO A 617 -20.03 -10.20 -0.02
C PRO A 617 -19.34 -8.86 0.33
N TRP A 618 -18.65 -8.83 1.48
CA TRP A 618 -17.86 -7.69 1.97
C TRP A 618 -16.39 -7.76 1.59
N GLY A 619 -15.96 -8.92 1.12
CA GLY A 619 -14.65 -9.13 0.49
C GLY A 619 -14.80 -10.20 -0.58
N THR A 620 -14.30 -9.92 -1.78
CA THR A 620 -14.31 -10.87 -2.90
C THR A 620 -12.90 -11.16 -3.37
N PHE A 621 -12.73 -12.32 -3.99
CA PHE A 621 -11.57 -12.69 -4.78
C PHE A 621 -12.01 -12.95 -6.21
N ASN A 622 -11.28 -12.37 -7.17
CA ASN A 622 -11.74 -12.24 -8.55
C ASN A 622 -10.68 -12.74 -9.51
N ALA A 623 -11.10 -13.38 -10.59
CA ALA A 623 -10.27 -13.66 -11.77
C ALA A 623 -10.83 -12.95 -12.99
N ILE A 624 -9.97 -12.22 -13.71
CA ILE A 624 -10.33 -11.46 -14.90
C ILE A 624 -9.41 -11.87 -16.06
N ASP A 625 -9.99 -12.19 -17.21
CA ASP A 625 -9.23 -12.37 -18.44
C ASP A 625 -8.86 -10.99 -19.02
N LEU A 626 -7.58 -10.63 -19.00
CA LEU A 626 -7.10 -9.33 -19.46
C LEU A 626 -7.21 -9.16 -20.98
N LYS A 627 -7.40 -10.24 -21.74
CA LYS A 627 -7.59 -10.19 -23.20
C LYS A 627 -8.98 -9.65 -23.55
N THR A 628 -9.99 -10.00 -22.75
CA THR A 628 -11.41 -9.63 -23.02
C THR A 628 -11.97 -8.61 -22.03
N GLY A 629 -11.34 -8.47 -20.88
CA GLY A 629 -11.79 -7.67 -19.74
C GLY A 629 -12.95 -8.30 -18.95
N ASP A 630 -13.23 -9.60 -19.18
CA ASP A 630 -14.36 -10.28 -18.54
C ASP A 630 -13.95 -11.06 -17.29
N TYR A 631 -14.87 -11.15 -16.35
CA TYR A 631 -14.70 -11.98 -15.16
C TYR A 631 -14.79 -13.45 -15.55
N LEU A 632 -13.79 -14.23 -15.13
CA LEU A 632 -13.84 -15.69 -15.18
C LEU A 632 -14.60 -16.23 -13.97
N TRP A 633 -14.37 -15.64 -12.80
CA TRP A 633 -15.12 -15.92 -11.57
C TRP A 633 -14.93 -14.78 -10.55
N SER A 634 -15.86 -14.70 -9.60
CA SER A 634 -15.80 -13.84 -8.41
C SER A 634 -16.41 -14.61 -7.25
N VAL A 635 -15.68 -14.75 -6.14
CA VAL A 635 -16.10 -15.54 -4.97
C VAL A 635 -15.88 -14.76 -3.67
N PRO A 636 -16.71 -14.95 -2.62
CA PRO A 636 -16.43 -14.38 -1.30
C PRO A 636 -15.12 -14.92 -0.73
N ILE A 637 -14.32 -14.08 -0.09
CA ILE A 637 -13.09 -14.49 0.62
C ILE A 637 -13.11 -14.00 2.07
N GLY A 638 -12.95 -14.96 2.98
CA GLY A 638 -13.09 -14.76 4.42
C GLY A 638 -14.49 -15.07 4.94
N GLU A 639 -14.61 -15.28 6.25
CA GLU A 639 -15.90 -15.47 6.93
C GLU A 639 -15.93 -14.86 8.33
N PHE A 640 -17.15 -14.65 8.84
CA PHE A 640 -17.43 -14.39 10.26
C PHE A 640 -18.08 -15.66 10.83
N PRO A 641 -17.34 -16.52 11.56
CA PRO A 641 -17.86 -17.81 12.04
C PRO A 641 -19.17 -17.69 12.83
N GLU A 642 -19.34 -16.60 13.57
CA GLU A 642 -20.54 -16.28 14.33
C GLU A 642 -21.78 -15.98 13.47
N LEU A 643 -21.61 -15.49 12.23
CA LEU A 643 -22.71 -15.30 11.27
C LEU A 643 -23.03 -16.60 10.55
N THR A 644 -22.00 -17.35 10.16
CA THR A 644 -22.16 -18.68 9.55
C THR A 644 -22.86 -19.65 10.49
N ALA A 645 -22.54 -19.62 11.79
CA ALA A 645 -23.24 -20.39 12.82
C ALA A 645 -24.74 -20.03 12.95
N LYS A 646 -25.15 -18.83 12.51
CA LYS A 646 -26.55 -18.38 12.46
C LYS A 646 -27.23 -18.68 11.12
N GLY A 647 -26.57 -19.39 10.21
CA GLY A 647 -27.11 -19.74 8.89
C GLY A 647 -26.94 -18.65 7.82
N VAL A 648 -26.19 -17.59 8.10
CA VAL A 648 -25.83 -16.59 7.07
C VAL A 648 -24.76 -17.22 6.15
N PRO A 649 -24.95 -17.20 4.82
CA PRO A 649 -23.91 -17.66 3.88
C PRO A 649 -22.59 -16.92 4.08
N GLN A 650 -21.50 -17.49 3.58
CA GLN A 650 -20.17 -16.88 3.67
C GLN A 650 -20.19 -15.43 3.14
N THR A 651 -19.97 -14.49 4.04
CA THR A 651 -20.12 -13.06 3.75
C THR A 651 -18.87 -12.42 3.16
N GLY A 652 -17.72 -13.10 3.21
CA GLY A 652 -16.44 -12.42 3.01
C GLY A 652 -16.06 -11.56 4.23
N THR A 653 -14.79 -11.17 4.28
CA THR A 653 -14.25 -10.19 5.24
C THR A 653 -13.36 -9.22 4.50
N GLU A 654 -12.98 -8.11 5.13
CA GLU A 654 -11.91 -7.27 4.60
C GLU A 654 -10.61 -8.06 4.37
N THR A 655 -9.91 -7.65 3.32
CA THR A 655 -8.74 -8.27 2.74
C THR A 655 -7.65 -7.22 2.58
N TYR A 656 -6.41 -7.58 2.94
CA TYR A 656 -5.30 -6.63 2.99
C TYR A 656 -4.02 -7.14 2.31
N GLY A 657 -3.68 -8.42 2.52
CA GLY A 657 -2.63 -9.12 1.76
C GLY A 657 -3.09 -9.49 0.35
N GLY A 658 -2.16 -9.93 -0.50
CA GLY A 658 -2.41 -10.30 -1.90
C GLY A 658 -2.16 -11.80 -2.16
N PRO A 659 -2.39 -12.26 -3.40
CA PRO A 659 -2.17 -13.63 -3.81
C PRO A 659 -0.77 -13.88 -4.41
N VAL A 660 -0.37 -15.16 -4.44
CA VAL A 660 0.66 -15.68 -5.36
C VAL A 660 0.05 -16.81 -6.19
N VAL A 661 0.25 -16.79 -7.52
CA VAL A 661 -0.26 -17.82 -8.44
C VAL A 661 0.87 -18.72 -8.92
N THR A 662 0.62 -20.03 -9.00
CA THR A 662 1.61 -21.03 -9.42
C THR A 662 1.28 -21.65 -10.78
N ALA A 663 2.28 -22.18 -11.48
CA ALA A 663 2.10 -22.91 -12.73
C ALA A 663 1.21 -24.16 -12.59
N SER A 664 1.13 -24.74 -11.39
CA SER A 664 0.29 -25.91 -11.09
C SER A 664 -1.22 -25.65 -11.09
N GLY A 665 -1.66 -24.40 -11.26
CA GLY A 665 -3.08 -24.06 -11.23
C GLY A 665 -3.60 -23.71 -9.83
N LEU A 666 -2.72 -23.39 -8.89
CA LEU A 666 -3.09 -22.98 -7.54
C LEU A 666 -2.83 -21.49 -7.31
N ILE A 667 -3.64 -20.89 -6.44
CA ILE A 667 -3.42 -19.54 -5.94
C ILE A 667 -3.42 -19.56 -4.41
N PHE A 668 -2.37 -19.05 -3.79
CA PHE A 668 -2.24 -19.00 -2.33
C PHE A 668 -2.49 -17.58 -1.81
N ILE A 669 -3.30 -17.44 -0.74
CA ILE A 669 -3.65 -16.15 -0.13
C ILE A 669 -4.11 -16.32 1.34
N ALA A 670 -3.74 -15.37 2.22
CA ALA A 670 -4.08 -15.39 3.66
C ALA A 670 -4.90 -14.18 4.16
N SER A 671 -5.22 -13.26 3.25
CA SER A 671 -5.46 -11.82 3.47
C SER A 671 -6.60 -11.40 4.41
N THR A 672 -7.33 -12.34 5.01
CA THR A 672 -8.64 -12.17 5.66
C THR A 672 -8.58 -12.12 7.18
N ARG A 673 -9.67 -11.62 7.79
CA ARG A 673 -9.78 -11.45 9.25
C ARG A 673 -9.95 -12.76 10.03
N ASP A 674 -10.38 -13.82 9.38
CA ASP A 674 -10.51 -15.16 9.98
C ASP A 674 -9.17 -15.91 10.12
N GLU A 675 -8.05 -15.26 9.77
CA GLU A 675 -6.70 -15.76 10.01
C GLU A 675 -6.42 -17.09 9.28
N ARG A 676 -7.04 -17.33 8.12
CA ARG A 676 -6.81 -18.54 7.33
C ARG A 676 -5.88 -18.30 6.15
N PHE A 677 -4.91 -19.19 5.98
CA PHE A 677 -4.13 -19.31 4.76
C PHE A 677 -4.80 -20.33 3.83
N ARG A 678 -5.04 -19.97 2.57
CA ARG A 678 -5.84 -20.76 1.63
C ARG A 678 -5.09 -21.02 0.34
N ALA A 679 -5.41 -22.16 -0.30
CA ALA A 679 -5.13 -22.41 -1.70
C ALA A 679 -6.45 -22.49 -2.48
N PHE A 680 -6.50 -21.81 -3.62
CA PHE A 680 -7.63 -21.81 -4.55
C PHE A 680 -7.25 -22.52 -5.85
N ASP A 681 -8.20 -23.25 -6.44
CA ASP A 681 -8.12 -23.64 -7.85
C ASP A 681 -8.25 -22.40 -8.74
N LYS A 682 -7.23 -22.11 -9.54
CA LYS A 682 -7.17 -20.91 -10.38
C LYS A 682 -8.30 -20.83 -11.40
N LYS A 683 -8.85 -21.97 -11.83
CA LYS A 683 -9.90 -22.04 -12.86
C LYS A 683 -11.29 -21.79 -12.30
N THR A 684 -11.54 -22.23 -11.08
CA THR A 684 -12.89 -22.27 -10.51
C THR A 684 -13.11 -21.30 -9.34
N GLY A 685 -12.03 -20.77 -8.75
CA GLY A 685 -12.11 -19.95 -7.53
C GLY A 685 -12.54 -20.74 -6.30
N LYS A 686 -12.52 -22.08 -6.34
CA LYS A 686 -12.85 -22.92 -5.18
C LYS A 686 -11.65 -23.03 -4.25
N VAL A 687 -11.89 -22.91 -2.95
CA VAL A 687 -10.89 -23.26 -1.93
C VAL A 687 -10.66 -24.77 -2.00
N VAL A 688 -9.41 -25.17 -2.22
CA VAL A 688 -8.98 -26.57 -2.28
C VAL A 688 -8.10 -26.95 -1.11
N TRP A 689 -7.59 -26.00 -0.33
CA TRP A 689 -6.88 -26.26 0.91
C TRP A 689 -6.93 -25.03 1.80
N GLU A 690 -6.93 -25.24 3.11
CA GLU A 690 -6.86 -24.16 4.09
C GLU A 690 -6.11 -24.58 5.36
N TYR A 691 -5.55 -23.58 6.04
CA TYR A 691 -4.85 -23.73 7.30
C TYR A 691 -5.15 -22.54 8.23
N GLN A 692 -5.48 -22.81 9.48
CA GLN A 692 -5.72 -21.79 10.49
C GLN A 692 -4.37 -21.25 11.02
N LEU A 693 -4.06 -20.00 10.71
CA LEU A 693 -2.84 -19.33 11.19
C LEU A 693 -2.96 -18.98 12.69
N PRO A 694 -1.81 -18.87 13.39
CA PRO A 694 -1.78 -18.45 14.79
C PRO A 694 -2.07 -16.94 14.98
N ALA A 695 -1.97 -16.14 13.91
CA ALA A 695 -2.21 -14.70 13.89
C ALA A 695 -2.64 -14.24 12.49
N GLY A 696 -3.03 -12.97 12.34
CA GLY A 696 -3.44 -12.43 11.03
C GLY A 696 -2.32 -12.45 9.97
N GLY A 697 -2.63 -12.95 8.78
CA GLY A 697 -1.73 -13.01 7.62
C GLY A 697 -2.05 -11.92 6.58
N PHE A 698 -1.51 -10.70 6.77
CA PHE A 698 -1.71 -9.57 5.86
C PHE A 698 -0.52 -9.27 4.93
N SER A 699 0.40 -10.22 4.82
CA SER A 699 1.44 -10.22 3.79
C SER A 699 0.97 -11.01 2.57
N THR A 700 1.67 -10.80 1.45
CA THR A 700 1.51 -11.63 0.26
C THR A 700 2.46 -12.83 0.36
N PRO A 701 1.97 -14.07 0.18
CA PRO A 701 2.81 -15.26 0.22
C PRO A 701 3.80 -15.29 -0.95
N ILE A 702 4.82 -16.15 -0.83
CA ILE A 702 5.81 -16.45 -1.85
C ILE A 702 5.88 -17.95 -2.09
N SER A 703 6.34 -18.37 -3.28
CA SER A 703 6.67 -19.77 -3.54
C SER A 703 8.05 -19.89 -4.18
N TYR A 704 8.87 -20.77 -3.62
CA TYR A 704 10.27 -20.97 -3.97
C TYR A 704 10.63 -22.46 -3.80
N GLU A 705 11.79 -22.87 -4.31
CA GLU A 705 12.32 -24.22 -4.26
C GLU A 705 13.74 -24.18 -3.68
N VAL A 706 14.02 -25.05 -2.71
CA VAL A 706 15.37 -25.29 -2.19
C VAL A 706 15.61 -26.79 -2.19
N ASP A 707 16.78 -27.22 -2.67
CA ASP A 707 17.17 -28.64 -2.73
C ASP A 707 16.13 -29.55 -3.42
N GLY A 708 15.43 -29.01 -4.43
CA GLY A 708 14.40 -29.73 -5.19
C GLY A 708 13.04 -29.85 -4.49
N ARG A 709 12.85 -29.21 -3.33
CA ARG A 709 11.57 -29.19 -2.60
C ARG A 709 10.92 -27.81 -2.71
N GLN A 710 9.66 -27.78 -3.14
CA GLN A 710 8.89 -26.54 -3.22
C GLN A 710 8.32 -26.17 -1.85
N TYR A 711 8.42 -24.89 -1.53
CA TYR A 711 7.86 -24.26 -0.33
C TYR A 711 6.89 -23.15 -0.74
N VAL A 712 5.92 -22.89 0.13
CA VAL A 712 5.10 -21.67 0.11
C VAL A 712 5.21 -21.02 1.48
N ALA A 713 5.66 -19.76 1.54
CA ALA A 713 5.92 -19.06 2.79
C ALA A 713 5.24 -17.70 2.86
N LEU A 714 4.97 -17.23 4.09
CA LEU A 714 4.37 -15.92 4.35
C LEU A 714 4.75 -15.39 5.72
N ALA A 715 4.60 -14.07 5.89
CA ALA A 715 4.68 -13.42 7.19
C ALA A 715 3.31 -13.37 7.88
N VAL A 716 3.31 -13.64 9.18
CA VAL A 716 2.14 -13.83 10.04
C VAL A 716 2.29 -12.91 11.26
N GLY A 717 1.89 -11.65 11.05
CA GLY A 717 2.17 -10.53 11.95
C GLY A 717 0.98 -10.01 12.76
N GLY A 718 -0.25 -10.14 12.27
CA GLY A 718 -1.44 -9.81 13.03
C GLY A 718 -1.69 -8.31 13.33
N ALA A 719 -2.85 -7.80 12.91
CA ALA A 719 -3.37 -6.46 13.26
C ALA A 719 -4.87 -6.39 12.92
N ARG A 720 -5.50 -5.20 12.92
CA ARG A 720 -6.82 -4.95 12.28
C ARG A 720 -7.97 -5.84 12.76
N GLY A 721 -7.93 -6.21 14.04
CA GLY A 721 -8.91 -7.10 14.67
C GLY A 721 -8.49 -8.57 14.72
N ALA A 722 -7.41 -8.97 14.02
CA ALA A 722 -6.79 -10.28 14.16
C ALA A 722 -5.82 -10.32 15.34
N LYS A 723 -5.52 -11.54 15.83
CA LYS A 723 -4.53 -11.80 16.87
C LYS A 723 -3.16 -11.28 16.42
N PRO A 724 -2.36 -10.68 17.32
CA PRO A 724 -1.01 -10.23 17.01
C PRO A 724 -0.05 -11.43 16.84
N GLY A 725 0.98 -11.26 16.02
CA GLY A 725 2.00 -12.25 15.74
C GLY A 725 3.37 -11.64 15.47
N GLY A 726 4.33 -12.50 15.15
CA GLY A 726 5.69 -12.10 14.82
C GLY A 726 6.39 -13.14 13.93
N TRP A 727 5.61 -13.99 13.26
CA TRP A 727 6.11 -15.23 12.68
C TRP A 727 6.31 -15.12 11.17
N TYR A 728 7.25 -15.91 10.66
CA TYR A 728 7.31 -16.36 9.28
C TYR A 728 7.05 -17.85 9.28
N MET A 729 6.20 -18.32 8.39
CA MET A 729 5.85 -19.74 8.29
C MET A 729 6.03 -20.20 6.85
N ALA A 730 6.54 -21.42 6.67
CA ALA A 730 6.56 -22.07 5.37
C ALA A 730 5.85 -23.42 5.40
N PHE A 731 5.27 -23.78 4.27
CA PHE A 731 4.53 -24.99 4.02
C PHE A 731 5.15 -25.76 2.87
N ALA A 732 5.23 -27.08 2.97
CA ALA A 732 5.73 -27.95 1.90
C ALA A 732 5.06 -29.33 1.97
N LEU A 733 5.15 -30.10 0.89
CA LEU A 733 4.84 -31.53 0.90
C LEU A 733 5.91 -32.27 1.72
N LYS A 734 5.52 -33.39 2.36
CA LYS A 734 6.44 -34.19 3.19
C LYS A 734 7.61 -34.76 2.42
#